data_AF-Q6BZY8-F1
#
_entry.id   AF-Q6BZY8-F1
#
_cell.length_a   1.000
_cell.length_b   1.000
_cell.length_c   1.000
_cell.angle_alpha   90.00
_cell.angle_beta   90.00
_cell.angle_gamma   90.00
#
_symmetry.space_group_name_H-M   'P 1'
#
loop_
_entity.id
_entity.type
_entity.pdbx_description
1 polymer ?
#
loop_
_entity_poly.entity_id
_entity_poly.type
_entity_poly.pdbx_seq_one_letter_code
_entity_poly.pdbx_strand_id
1 'polypeptide(L)'
;MSKLHIPTQAGGPVGVSGVVKTVAAVLKFAPKTPIVEDDNITVPFLEVGSTNLIEPNSVVRYLAGAKETVESNLLKYEQETIYRLLTGQAQTSLDESILKLSTITSGSAEEIIVFGSLFALNEKSGEAGKWVDERLASNETLAQAITRVKVKKAKKAVAAPVDLPLNTGEQNLSESFDAKKSSSEVIKPVPGQRNILITSALPYVNNVPHLGNIIGSVLSADVYSRYCKGRNYNALFICGTDEYGTATETKALEEKVTPKELCDKYHKIHKDVYDWFQIGFDYFGRTTTDKQTEIAQDIFMKLHDNGYLEAQKMTQLYCTQHNAFLADRFVEGICPKCGYEDARGDQCDGCGTLLNPFELIKPRCKLDGSSPEVRDSEHIFLSLDKLQKETVEWAQESAEKGDWSKNSRTITDGWLNNELHPRCITRDLVWGTPVPLEGFKNKVLYVWFDATIGYVSITANYSPENWKAWWNNPENVDLYQFMGKDNVPFHTVIFPATLLGTKQPWTKLHHLSTTEYLQYEGGKFSKSRGVGVFGNNAQDTGISPSVWRYYLLSARPESSDTQFSWDDFVARNNSELLANLGNFVNRVIKFSNAKYNGVVADFSTSELGDTFTLLKADVDGLLTKYNTLMENTKLKSAQDTAMAISSRGNQFLQDNKLDNSLFADHPAKSAAVVGVALNLIHLVSAVIAPFMPETAESIDKQLNAPARRIPDEFTIDILGGHHIGKAAYLFKRIDEKQIEEWRNKFGGQQ
;
A
#
# COMPACT_ATOMS: atom_id res chain seq x y z
N MET A 1 -42.89 -47.16 -27.44
CA MET A 1 -41.83 -47.95 -26.78
C MET A 1 -41.03 -47.02 -25.92
N SER A 2 -40.68 -47.40 -24.69
CA SER A 2 -39.86 -46.56 -23.83
C SER A 2 -38.44 -46.45 -24.39
N LYS A 3 -37.76 -45.31 -24.16
CA LYS A 3 -36.35 -45.10 -24.50
C LYS A 3 -35.64 -44.47 -23.30
N LEU A 4 -34.46 -44.96 -22.94
CA LEU A 4 -33.65 -44.30 -21.91
C LEU A 4 -32.67 -43.37 -22.61
N HIS A 5 -32.73 -42.08 -22.30
CA HIS A 5 -31.74 -41.11 -22.74
C HIS A 5 -30.72 -40.91 -21.62
N ILE A 6 -29.43 -41.05 -21.93
CA ILE A 6 -28.35 -40.80 -20.98
C ILE A 6 -27.41 -39.70 -21.50
N PRO A 7 -26.89 -38.84 -20.61
CA PRO A 7 -25.94 -37.82 -21.00
C PRO A 7 -24.66 -38.48 -21.53
N THR A 8 -24.05 -37.91 -22.56
CA THR A 8 -22.75 -38.40 -23.04
C THR A 8 -21.63 -38.16 -22.02
N GLN A 9 -21.80 -37.20 -21.11
CA GLN A 9 -20.94 -36.95 -19.96
C GLN A 9 -21.76 -36.82 -18.66
N ALA A 10 -21.46 -37.65 -17.66
CA ALA A 10 -22.10 -37.55 -16.36
C ALA A 10 -21.56 -36.33 -15.57
N GLY A 11 -22.42 -35.34 -15.29
CA GLY A 11 -22.07 -34.10 -14.57
C GLY A 11 -21.81 -34.30 -13.07
N GLY A 12 -20.61 -34.77 -12.71
CA GLY A 12 -20.21 -34.97 -11.30
C GLY A 12 -20.86 -36.20 -10.64
N PRO A 13 -20.72 -36.36 -9.31
CA PRO A 13 -21.19 -37.55 -8.58
C PRO A 13 -22.69 -37.82 -8.78
N VAL A 14 -23.54 -36.80 -8.74
CA VAL A 14 -24.99 -36.94 -8.95
C VAL A 14 -25.32 -37.49 -10.34
N GLY A 15 -24.66 -36.96 -11.38
CA GLY A 15 -24.82 -37.46 -12.75
C GLY A 15 -24.35 -38.91 -12.89
N VAL A 16 -23.23 -39.27 -12.26
CA VAL A 16 -22.70 -40.64 -12.27
C VAL A 16 -23.69 -41.60 -11.60
N SER A 17 -24.21 -41.24 -10.43
CA SER A 17 -25.23 -42.02 -9.73
C SER A 17 -26.46 -42.23 -10.61
N GLY A 18 -26.98 -41.17 -11.22
CA GLY A 18 -28.15 -41.25 -12.09
C GLY A 18 -27.94 -42.18 -13.29
N VAL A 19 -26.79 -42.11 -13.97
CA VAL A 19 -26.50 -42.96 -15.13
C VAL A 19 -26.37 -44.42 -14.71
N VAL A 20 -25.65 -44.71 -13.62
CA VAL A 20 -25.49 -46.08 -13.13
C VAL A 20 -26.85 -46.69 -12.78
N LYS A 21 -27.69 -45.96 -12.02
CA LYS A 21 -29.03 -46.41 -11.60
C LYS A 21 -29.92 -46.73 -12.80
N THR A 22 -30.06 -45.79 -13.73
CA THR A 22 -31.00 -45.92 -14.85
C THR A 22 -30.55 -46.96 -15.87
N VAL A 23 -29.24 -47.04 -16.17
CA VAL A 23 -28.69 -48.07 -17.07
C VAL A 23 -28.82 -49.45 -16.44
N ALA A 24 -28.48 -49.62 -15.16
CA ALA A 24 -28.65 -50.91 -14.48
C ALA A 24 -30.13 -51.34 -14.45
N ALA A 25 -31.06 -50.42 -14.19
CA ALA A 25 -32.49 -50.71 -14.20
C ALA A 25 -33.00 -51.13 -15.58
N VAL A 26 -32.56 -50.48 -16.66
CA VAL A 26 -32.91 -50.91 -18.03
C VAL A 26 -32.33 -52.28 -18.34
N LEU A 27 -31.05 -52.51 -18.04
CA LEU A 27 -30.42 -53.82 -18.28
C LEU A 27 -31.11 -54.95 -17.51
N LYS A 28 -31.59 -54.68 -16.29
CA LYS A 28 -32.23 -55.67 -15.43
C LYS A 28 -33.71 -55.91 -15.76
N PHE A 29 -34.49 -54.84 -15.81
CA PHE A 29 -35.96 -54.93 -15.80
C PHE A 29 -36.59 -54.70 -17.17
N ALA A 30 -35.89 -54.02 -18.08
CA ALA A 30 -36.41 -53.72 -19.42
C ALA A 30 -35.32 -53.82 -20.51
N PRO A 31 -34.69 -55.00 -20.71
CA PRO A 31 -33.51 -55.15 -21.57
C PRO A 31 -33.75 -54.85 -23.05
N LYS A 32 -35.03 -54.76 -23.47
CA LYS A 32 -35.44 -54.37 -24.83
C LYS A 32 -35.56 -52.85 -25.03
N THR A 33 -35.48 -52.05 -23.96
CA THR A 33 -35.52 -50.59 -24.01
C THR A 33 -34.19 -50.08 -24.59
N PRO A 34 -34.20 -49.37 -25.74
CA PRO A 34 -32.98 -48.79 -26.29
C PRO A 34 -32.44 -47.71 -25.35
N ILE A 35 -31.12 -47.68 -25.20
CA ILE A 35 -30.39 -46.64 -24.48
C ILE A 35 -29.78 -45.72 -25.54
N VAL A 36 -30.27 -44.49 -25.58
CA VAL A 36 -29.87 -43.42 -26.49
C VAL A 36 -28.93 -42.49 -25.72
N GLU A 37 -27.82 -42.12 -26.35
CA GLU A 37 -26.90 -41.13 -25.78
C GLU A 37 -27.22 -39.75 -26.38
N ASP A 38 -27.31 -38.72 -25.54
CA ASP A 38 -27.61 -37.35 -25.97
C ASP A 38 -26.59 -36.37 -25.35
N ASP A 39 -25.95 -35.57 -26.20
CA ASP A 39 -24.97 -34.55 -25.82
C ASP A 39 -25.61 -33.32 -25.17
N ASN A 40 -26.92 -33.13 -25.34
CA ASN A 40 -27.63 -31.92 -24.90
C ASN A 40 -28.26 -32.07 -23.52
N ILE A 41 -28.11 -33.23 -22.87
CA ILE A 41 -28.70 -33.49 -21.55
C ILE A 41 -27.61 -33.70 -20.52
N THR A 42 -27.91 -33.30 -19.28
CA THR A 42 -26.97 -33.38 -18.15
C THR A 42 -27.37 -34.46 -17.14
N VAL A 43 -28.61 -34.96 -17.21
CA VAL A 43 -29.17 -36.01 -16.37
C VAL A 43 -29.90 -37.05 -17.23
N PRO A 44 -29.86 -38.34 -16.87
CA PRO A 44 -30.57 -39.36 -17.63
C PRO A 44 -32.08 -39.28 -17.38
N PHE A 45 -32.88 -39.60 -18.39
CA PHE A 45 -34.34 -39.70 -18.24
C PHE A 45 -34.91 -40.84 -19.09
N LEU A 46 -36.00 -41.44 -18.62
CA LEU A 46 -36.73 -42.47 -19.35
C LEU A 46 -37.96 -41.85 -20.04
N GLU A 47 -37.97 -41.87 -21.36
CA GLU A 47 -39.12 -41.51 -22.20
C GLU A 47 -40.13 -42.67 -22.18
N VAL A 48 -41.37 -42.38 -21.79
CA VAL A 48 -42.50 -43.32 -21.72
C VAL A 48 -43.72 -42.68 -22.39
N GLY A 49 -43.95 -43.01 -23.66
CA GLY A 49 -45.05 -42.40 -24.43
C GLY A 49 -44.78 -40.91 -24.67
N SER A 50 -45.64 -40.04 -24.17
CA SER A 50 -45.48 -38.57 -24.22
C SER A 50 -44.89 -37.96 -22.93
N THR A 51 -44.44 -38.78 -21.98
CA THR A 51 -43.96 -38.33 -20.66
C THR A 51 -42.51 -38.75 -20.42
N ASN A 52 -41.74 -37.92 -19.73
CA ASN A 52 -40.35 -38.18 -19.35
C ASN A 52 -40.22 -38.36 -17.83
N LEU A 53 -39.64 -39.48 -17.39
CA LEU A 53 -39.26 -39.71 -16.01
C LEU A 53 -37.79 -39.30 -15.81
N ILE A 54 -37.57 -38.20 -15.09
CA ILE A 54 -36.26 -37.54 -14.98
C ILE A 54 -35.53 -37.91 -13.67
N GLU A 55 -36.26 -38.32 -12.64
CA GLU A 55 -35.66 -38.67 -11.35
C GLU A 55 -35.16 -40.14 -11.36
N PRO A 56 -33.85 -40.41 -11.18
CA PRO A 56 -33.27 -41.74 -11.36
C PRO A 56 -33.87 -42.84 -10.46
N ASN A 57 -34.18 -42.57 -9.19
CA ASN A 57 -34.78 -43.57 -8.31
C ASN A 57 -36.19 -43.94 -8.78
N SER A 58 -36.94 -42.96 -9.28
CA SER A 58 -38.28 -43.12 -9.85
C SER A 58 -38.24 -43.93 -11.14
N VAL A 59 -37.22 -43.72 -11.99
CA VAL A 59 -36.98 -44.56 -13.17
C VAL A 59 -36.73 -46.02 -12.78
N VAL A 60 -35.88 -46.26 -11.77
CA VAL A 60 -35.59 -47.62 -11.29
C VAL A 60 -36.87 -48.30 -10.78
N ARG A 61 -37.65 -47.60 -9.94
CA ARG A 61 -38.92 -48.11 -9.37
C ARG A 61 -39.95 -48.40 -10.45
N TYR A 62 -40.11 -47.49 -11.41
CA TYR A 62 -41.02 -47.64 -12.53
C TYR A 62 -40.70 -48.88 -13.36
N LEU A 63 -39.42 -49.06 -13.73
CA LEU A 63 -38.98 -50.22 -14.53
C LEU A 63 -39.09 -51.53 -13.76
N ALA A 64 -38.84 -51.54 -12.45
CA ALA A 64 -38.99 -52.71 -11.60
C ALA A 64 -40.46 -53.17 -11.42
N GLY A 65 -41.44 -52.42 -11.94
CA GLY A 65 -42.86 -52.73 -11.79
C GLY A 65 -43.37 -52.57 -10.34
N ALA A 66 -42.62 -51.85 -9.50
CA ALA A 66 -43.01 -51.58 -8.13
C ALA A 66 -44.17 -50.58 -8.12
N LYS A 67 -45.41 -51.08 -8.01
CA LYS A 67 -46.54 -50.26 -7.56
C LYS A 67 -46.18 -49.72 -6.17
N GLU A 68 -46.45 -48.43 -5.95
CA GLU A 68 -46.10 -47.67 -4.74
C GLU A 68 -46.24 -48.49 -3.44
N THR A 69 -45.33 -48.22 -2.49
CA THR A 69 -45.12 -48.84 -1.16
C THR A 69 -44.12 -50.00 -1.07
N VAL A 70 -42.83 -49.68 -1.28
CA VAL A 70 -41.77 -50.26 -0.46
C VAL A 70 -40.89 -49.11 0.05
N GLU A 71 -41.32 -48.44 1.13
CA GLU A 71 -40.40 -47.64 1.93
C GLU A 71 -39.54 -48.61 2.74
N SER A 72 -38.44 -49.07 2.15
CA SER A 72 -37.41 -49.74 2.93
C SER A 72 -36.61 -48.67 3.68
N ASN A 73 -36.22 -48.96 4.93
CA ASN A 73 -35.33 -48.10 5.72
C ASN A 73 -34.06 -47.71 4.94
N LEU A 74 -33.63 -48.58 4.03
CA LEU A 74 -32.46 -48.37 3.19
C LEU A 74 -32.68 -47.35 2.06
N LEU A 75 -33.86 -47.35 1.42
CA LEU A 75 -34.21 -46.32 0.44
C LEU A 75 -34.38 -44.96 1.10
N LYS A 76 -34.96 -44.92 2.30
CA LYS A 76 -35.05 -43.70 3.11
C LYS A 76 -33.66 -43.19 3.49
N TYR A 77 -32.77 -44.10 3.91
CA TYR A 77 -31.37 -43.76 4.20
C TYR A 77 -30.62 -43.24 2.97
N GLU A 78 -30.82 -43.83 1.79
CA GLU A 78 -30.24 -43.33 0.55
C GLU A 78 -30.69 -41.90 0.24
N GLN A 79 -31.99 -41.61 0.36
CA GLN A 79 -32.56 -40.29 0.06
C GLN A 79 -32.18 -39.22 1.09
N GLU A 80 -32.20 -39.56 2.38
CA GLU A 80 -31.98 -38.59 3.46
C GLU A 80 -30.49 -38.39 3.79
N THR A 81 -29.65 -39.40 3.52
CA THR A 81 -28.22 -39.40 3.91
C THR A 81 -27.30 -39.44 2.71
N ILE A 82 -27.29 -40.55 1.94
CA ILE A 82 -26.30 -40.76 0.88
C ILE A 82 -26.46 -39.72 -0.24
N TYR A 83 -27.70 -39.38 -0.62
CA TYR A 83 -27.98 -38.40 -1.66
C TYR A 83 -27.59 -36.98 -1.24
N ARG A 84 -27.77 -36.61 0.04
CA ARG A 84 -27.31 -35.30 0.56
C ARG A 84 -25.80 -35.16 0.57
N LEU A 85 -25.08 -36.27 0.78
CA LEU A 85 -23.62 -36.30 0.64
C LEU A 85 -23.21 -36.15 -0.84
N LEU A 86 -23.93 -36.81 -1.76
CA LEU A 86 -23.69 -36.69 -3.21
C LEU A 86 -23.90 -35.26 -3.74
N THR A 87 -24.87 -34.52 -3.18
CA THR A 87 -25.16 -33.13 -3.57
C THR A 87 -24.33 -32.08 -2.82
N GLY A 88 -23.47 -32.49 -1.89
CA GLY A 88 -22.63 -31.58 -1.09
C GLY A 88 -23.40 -30.78 -0.02
N GLN A 89 -24.60 -31.23 0.36
CA GLN A 89 -25.50 -30.54 1.29
C GLN A 89 -25.32 -30.97 2.77
N ALA A 90 -24.41 -31.91 3.08
CA ALA A 90 -24.15 -32.39 4.44
C ALA A 90 -22.65 -32.58 4.72
N GLN A 91 -22.20 -32.27 5.95
CA GLN A 91 -20.83 -32.47 6.46
C GLN A 91 -20.65 -33.73 7.33
N THR A 92 -21.68 -34.55 7.48
CA THR A 92 -21.66 -35.74 8.36
C THR A 92 -21.02 -36.96 7.68
N SER A 93 -20.32 -37.80 8.46
CA SER A 93 -19.81 -39.11 7.99
C SER A 93 -20.94 -40.11 7.73
N LEU A 94 -20.72 -41.04 6.80
CA LEU A 94 -21.66 -42.11 6.45
C LEU A 94 -21.83 -43.09 7.64
N ASP A 95 -23.07 -43.30 8.13
CA ASP A 95 -23.35 -44.34 9.12
C ASP A 95 -23.49 -45.70 8.42
N GLU A 96 -22.42 -46.47 8.42
CA GLU A 96 -22.32 -47.74 7.68
C GLU A 96 -23.10 -48.90 8.34
N SER A 97 -23.59 -48.73 9.58
CA SER A 97 -24.27 -49.80 10.33
C SER A 97 -25.55 -50.30 9.66
N ILE A 98 -26.21 -49.44 8.88
CA ILE A 98 -27.45 -49.76 8.15
C ILE A 98 -27.21 -50.68 6.93
N LEU A 99 -25.97 -50.70 6.40
CA LEU A 99 -25.57 -51.60 5.31
C LEU A 99 -25.41 -53.04 5.81
N LYS A 100 -25.13 -53.25 7.10
CA LYS A 100 -25.07 -54.58 7.75
C LYS A 100 -26.45 -55.16 8.08
N LEU A 101 -27.43 -54.32 8.36
CA LEU A 101 -28.75 -54.73 8.86
C LEU A 101 -29.76 -55.08 7.75
N SER A 102 -29.39 -54.89 6.48
CA SER A 102 -30.31 -55.07 5.35
C SER A 102 -30.02 -56.34 4.56
N THR A 103 -30.97 -57.28 4.55
CA THR A 103 -31.00 -58.41 3.60
C THR A 103 -31.41 -57.90 2.22
N ILE A 104 -30.49 -57.25 1.50
CA ILE A 104 -30.73 -56.76 0.15
C ILE A 104 -30.68 -57.94 -0.82
N THR A 105 -31.80 -58.17 -1.52
CA THR A 105 -31.87 -59.20 -2.56
C THR A 105 -31.09 -58.72 -3.78
N SER A 106 -30.20 -59.57 -4.32
CA SER A 106 -29.42 -59.17 -5.48
C SER A 106 -30.29 -59.00 -6.74
N GLY A 107 -30.04 -57.91 -7.47
CA GLY A 107 -30.81 -57.48 -8.63
C GLY A 107 -32.11 -56.76 -8.30
N SER A 108 -32.36 -56.40 -7.03
CA SER A 108 -33.56 -55.62 -6.65
C SER A 108 -33.41 -54.13 -6.99
N ALA A 109 -34.54 -53.42 -6.99
CA ALA A 109 -34.56 -51.96 -7.19
C ALA A 109 -33.78 -51.22 -6.10
N GLU A 110 -33.86 -51.72 -4.86
CA GLU A 110 -33.13 -51.19 -3.71
C GLU A 110 -31.61 -51.36 -3.86
N GLU A 111 -31.15 -52.52 -4.34
CA GLU A 111 -29.72 -52.76 -4.60
C GLU A 111 -29.19 -51.75 -5.63
N ILE A 112 -29.91 -51.57 -6.75
CA ILE A 112 -29.51 -50.67 -7.83
C ILE A 112 -29.44 -49.21 -7.35
N ILE A 113 -30.43 -48.75 -6.58
CA ILE A 113 -30.51 -47.38 -6.08
C ILE A 113 -29.35 -47.09 -5.11
N VAL A 114 -29.15 -47.94 -4.11
CA VAL A 114 -28.14 -47.73 -3.08
C VAL A 114 -26.74 -47.86 -3.67
N PHE A 115 -26.53 -48.86 -4.54
CA PHE A 115 -25.26 -49.07 -5.22
C PHE A 115 -24.87 -47.89 -6.11
N GLY A 116 -25.79 -47.37 -6.93
CA GLY A 116 -25.49 -46.24 -7.81
C GLY A 116 -25.02 -45.01 -7.05
N SER A 117 -25.61 -44.76 -5.86
CA SER A 117 -25.23 -43.64 -5.02
C SER A 117 -23.90 -43.85 -4.29
N LEU A 118 -23.66 -45.00 -3.67
CA LEU A 118 -22.39 -45.31 -3.00
C LEU A 118 -21.22 -45.36 -3.99
N PHE A 119 -21.43 -45.95 -5.17
CA PHE A 119 -20.42 -45.98 -6.22
C PHE A 119 -20.02 -44.57 -6.68
N ALA A 120 -20.99 -43.67 -6.81
CA ALA A 120 -20.75 -42.30 -7.25
C ALA A 120 -20.03 -41.43 -6.21
N LEU A 121 -20.19 -41.72 -4.91
CA LEU A 121 -19.39 -41.11 -3.84
C LEU A 121 -17.92 -41.53 -3.90
N ASN A 122 -17.59 -42.57 -4.68
CA ASN A 122 -16.23 -43.11 -4.80
C ASN A 122 -15.65 -43.54 -3.45
N GLU A 123 -16.49 -44.09 -2.58
CA GLU A 123 -16.10 -44.60 -1.26
C GLU A 123 -15.24 -45.86 -1.44
N LYS A 124 -13.97 -45.78 -1.06
CA LYS A 124 -12.98 -46.87 -1.19
C LYS A 124 -12.51 -47.41 0.16
N SER A 125 -13.05 -46.87 1.24
CA SER A 125 -12.73 -47.19 2.63
C SER A 125 -13.99 -47.62 3.37
N GLY A 126 -13.82 -48.23 4.55
CA GLY A 126 -14.95 -48.65 5.37
C GLY A 126 -15.73 -49.85 4.81
N GLU A 127 -16.90 -50.07 5.37
CA GLU A 127 -17.82 -51.15 5.03
C GLU A 127 -18.63 -50.84 3.77
N ALA A 128 -18.89 -49.56 3.48
CA ALA A 128 -19.55 -49.14 2.26
C ALA A 128 -18.72 -49.46 1.01
N GLY A 129 -17.40 -49.20 1.06
CA GLY A 129 -16.49 -49.55 -0.03
C GLY A 129 -16.44 -51.07 -0.30
N LYS A 130 -16.33 -51.88 0.77
CA LYS A 130 -16.36 -53.35 0.67
C LYS A 130 -17.67 -53.86 0.07
N TRP A 131 -18.80 -53.30 0.50
CA TRP A 131 -20.11 -53.67 -0.03
C TRP A 131 -20.22 -53.33 -1.53
N VAL A 132 -19.73 -52.17 -1.97
CA VAL A 132 -19.69 -51.81 -3.39
C VAL A 132 -18.83 -52.80 -4.20
N ASP A 133 -17.64 -53.15 -3.71
CA ASP A 133 -16.74 -54.08 -4.40
C ASP A 133 -17.34 -55.49 -4.48
N GLU A 134 -17.95 -55.99 -3.41
CA GLU A 134 -18.65 -57.29 -3.38
C GLU A 134 -19.82 -57.34 -4.38
N ARG A 135 -20.63 -56.28 -4.44
CA ARG A 135 -21.76 -56.19 -5.39
C ARG A 135 -21.28 -56.05 -6.82
N LEU A 136 -20.18 -55.33 -7.04
CA LEU A 136 -19.57 -55.21 -8.36
C LEU A 136 -19.04 -56.56 -8.86
N ALA A 137 -18.49 -57.40 -7.97
CA ALA A 137 -18.00 -58.73 -8.30
C ALA A 137 -19.14 -59.76 -8.51
N SER A 138 -20.26 -59.61 -7.79
CA SER A 138 -21.35 -60.60 -7.77
C SER A 138 -22.55 -60.27 -8.67
N ASN A 139 -22.73 -59.03 -9.13
CA ASN A 139 -23.85 -58.61 -9.97
C ASN A 139 -23.37 -58.10 -11.34
N GLU A 140 -23.54 -58.94 -12.36
CA GLU A 140 -23.14 -58.64 -13.74
C GLU A 140 -23.84 -57.40 -14.32
N THR A 141 -25.10 -57.15 -13.95
CA THR A 141 -25.84 -55.96 -14.42
C THR A 141 -25.18 -54.67 -13.93
N LEU A 142 -24.75 -54.62 -12.67
CA LEU A 142 -24.04 -53.46 -12.11
C LEU A 142 -22.66 -53.29 -12.75
N ALA A 143 -21.94 -54.39 -13.01
CA ALA A 143 -20.66 -54.36 -13.71
C ALA A 143 -20.78 -53.84 -15.15
N GLN A 144 -21.82 -54.26 -15.89
CA GLN A 144 -22.09 -53.77 -17.25
C GLN A 144 -22.49 -52.29 -17.25
N ALA A 145 -23.31 -51.84 -16.29
CA ALA A 145 -23.66 -50.43 -16.13
C ALA A 145 -22.42 -49.56 -15.87
N ILE A 146 -21.51 -50.02 -15.00
CA ILE A 146 -20.24 -49.33 -14.72
C ILE A 146 -19.30 -49.33 -15.92
N THR A 147 -19.26 -50.41 -16.70
CA THR A 147 -18.41 -50.46 -17.89
C THR A 147 -18.79 -49.36 -18.88
N ARG A 148 -20.09 -49.10 -19.06
CA ARG A 148 -20.56 -47.98 -19.89
C ARG A 148 -20.15 -46.60 -19.34
N VAL A 149 -20.02 -46.45 -18.03
CA VAL A 149 -19.47 -45.24 -17.39
C VAL A 149 -17.94 -45.16 -17.52
N LYS A 150 -17.21 -46.28 -17.35
CA LYS A 150 -15.73 -46.34 -17.36
C LYS A 150 -15.12 -46.18 -18.76
N VAL A 151 -15.75 -46.72 -19.81
CA VAL A 151 -15.28 -46.60 -21.21
C VAL A 151 -15.15 -45.13 -21.65
N LYS A 152 -15.86 -44.19 -21.03
CA LYS A 152 -15.76 -42.75 -21.34
C LYS A 152 -14.78 -41.96 -20.47
N LYS A 153 -14.40 -42.43 -19.28
CA LYS A 153 -13.24 -41.85 -18.56
C LYS A 153 -11.96 -41.99 -19.39
N ALA A 154 -11.85 -43.06 -20.18
CA ALA A 154 -10.74 -43.34 -21.09
C ALA A 154 -10.78 -42.53 -22.40
N LYS A 155 -11.95 -42.07 -22.87
CA LYS A 155 -12.05 -41.13 -24.01
C LYS A 155 -11.55 -39.72 -23.67
N LYS A 156 -11.23 -39.44 -22.41
CA LYS A 156 -10.46 -38.27 -21.97
C LYS A 156 -8.94 -38.49 -22.10
N ALA A 157 -8.51 -39.22 -23.12
CA ALA A 157 -7.13 -39.21 -23.58
C ALA A 157 -6.99 -38.08 -24.60
N VAL A 158 -6.45 -36.96 -24.11
CA VAL A 158 -5.73 -35.95 -24.88
C VAL A 158 -6.54 -35.37 -26.04
N ALA A 159 -7.22 -34.24 -25.81
CA ALA A 159 -7.30 -33.24 -26.88
C ALA A 159 -5.88 -33.10 -27.41
N ALA A 160 -5.67 -33.34 -28.72
CA ALA A 160 -4.36 -33.24 -29.36
C ALA A 160 -3.62 -32.03 -28.77
N PRO A 161 -2.32 -32.14 -28.41
CA PRO A 161 -1.60 -31.00 -27.89
C PRO A 161 -1.83 -29.86 -28.87
N VAL A 162 -2.57 -28.84 -28.43
CA VAL A 162 -2.49 -27.54 -29.07
C VAL A 162 -1.00 -27.25 -29.01
N ASP A 163 -0.36 -27.10 -30.16
CA ASP A 163 1.06 -26.84 -30.25
C ASP A 163 1.25 -25.43 -29.67
N LEU A 164 1.35 -25.37 -28.35
CA LEU A 164 1.39 -24.12 -27.61
C LEU A 164 2.75 -23.51 -27.92
N PRO A 165 2.81 -22.21 -28.27
CA PRO A 165 4.05 -21.56 -28.58
C PRO A 165 5.08 -21.80 -27.47
N LEU A 166 6.31 -22.11 -27.85
CA LEU A 166 7.40 -22.23 -26.90
C LEU A 166 7.67 -20.86 -26.29
N ASN A 167 7.76 -20.78 -24.96
CA ASN A 167 8.11 -19.52 -24.33
C ASN A 167 9.61 -19.20 -24.52
N THR A 168 9.93 -18.32 -25.47
CA THR A 168 11.28 -17.81 -25.78
C THR A 168 11.68 -16.58 -24.97
N GLY A 169 10.73 -15.93 -24.27
CA GLY A 169 10.95 -14.65 -23.57
C GLY A 169 10.81 -13.41 -24.46
N GLU A 170 10.30 -13.55 -25.68
CA GLU A 170 10.07 -12.43 -26.60
C GLU A 170 9.02 -11.42 -26.08
N GLN A 171 9.31 -10.14 -26.26
CA GLN A 171 8.40 -9.06 -25.88
C GLN A 171 7.64 -8.58 -27.12
N ASN A 172 6.31 -8.70 -27.12
CA ASN A 172 5.45 -8.05 -28.10
C ASN A 172 4.56 -6.99 -27.41
N LEU A 173 4.89 -5.72 -27.62
CA LEU A 173 4.36 -4.58 -26.88
C LEU A 173 4.06 -3.43 -27.84
N SER A 174 3.03 -2.61 -27.54
CA SER A 174 2.76 -1.37 -28.32
C SER A 174 3.79 -0.26 -28.03
N GLU A 175 4.00 0.69 -28.94
CA GLU A 175 5.14 1.64 -28.87
C GLU A 175 4.91 2.90 -27.98
N SER A 176 3.81 3.00 -27.21
CA SER A 176 3.34 4.31 -26.67
C SER A 176 3.01 4.39 -25.17
N PHE A 177 3.48 3.46 -24.34
CA PHE A 177 3.11 3.39 -22.92
C PHE A 177 4.26 3.55 -21.92
N ASP A 178 5.50 3.65 -22.39
CA ASP A 178 6.66 3.63 -21.49
C ASP A 178 6.72 4.85 -20.56
N ALA A 179 7.03 4.58 -19.29
CA ALA A 179 7.48 5.63 -18.38
C ALA A 179 8.88 6.10 -18.81
N LYS A 180 9.14 7.41 -18.73
CA LYS A 180 10.49 7.95 -18.95
C LYS A 180 11.44 7.28 -17.97
N LYS A 181 12.52 6.67 -18.48
CA LYS A 181 13.57 6.12 -17.63
C LYS A 181 14.20 7.25 -16.82
N SER A 182 14.42 7.00 -15.53
CA SER A 182 15.24 7.89 -14.69
C SER A 182 16.64 7.96 -15.30
N SER A 183 17.06 9.16 -15.74
CA SER A 183 18.43 9.39 -16.19
C SER A 183 19.31 9.66 -14.99
N SER A 184 20.60 9.31 -15.08
CA SER A 184 21.61 9.70 -14.09
C SER A 184 22.04 11.17 -14.23
N GLU A 185 21.39 11.92 -15.12
CA GLU A 185 21.71 13.32 -15.38
C GLU A 185 21.02 14.23 -14.37
N VAL A 186 21.62 15.40 -14.12
CA VAL A 186 21.05 16.42 -13.27
C VAL A 186 19.74 16.93 -13.87
N ILE A 187 18.64 16.80 -13.12
CA ILE A 187 17.30 17.20 -13.56
C ILE A 187 17.20 18.74 -13.56
N LYS A 188 16.80 19.31 -14.70
CA LYS A 188 16.64 20.76 -14.90
C LYS A 188 15.21 21.08 -15.33
N PRO A 189 14.68 22.26 -15.01
CA PRO A 189 13.39 22.70 -15.56
C PRO A 189 13.45 22.73 -17.10
N VAL A 190 12.38 22.28 -17.74
CA VAL A 190 12.21 22.28 -19.19
C VAL A 190 11.14 23.30 -19.56
N PRO A 191 11.46 24.33 -20.38
CA PRO A 191 10.48 25.31 -20.83
C PRO A 191 9.28 24.66 -21.52
N GLY A 192 8.07 25.15 -21.22
CA GLY A 192 6.82 24.65 -21.80
C GLY A 192 6.35 23.29 -21.25
N GLN A 193 7.08 22.68 -20.32
CA GLN A 193 6.64 21.50 -19.57
C GLN A 193 6.31 21.86 -18.13
N ARG A 194 5.54 20.99 -17.46
CA ARG A 194 5.27 21.13 -16.03
C ARG A 194 6.52 20.75 -15.24
N ASN A 195 7.11 21.72 -14.55
CA ASN A 195 8.27 21.53 -13.69
C ASN A 195 7.85 21.58 -12.22
N ILE A 196 8.02 20.46 -11.52
CA ILE A 196 7.51 20.29 -10.16
C ILE A 196 8.71 20.11 -9.24
N LEU A 197 8.92 21.08 -8.35
CA LEU A 197 9.91 20.97 -7.29
C LEU A 197 9.22 20.42 -6.05
N ILE A 198 9.70 19.32 -5.51
CA ILE A 198 9.09 18.62 -4.38
C ILE A 198 10.09 18.64 -3.22
N THR A 199 9.64 19.13 -2.07
CA THR A 199 10.42 19.07 -0.84
C THR A 199 9.65 18.37 0.26
N SER A 200 10.34 17.53 1.01
CA SER A 200 9.84 17.02 2.29
C SER A 200 10.49 17.79 3.44
N ALA A 201 9.74 18.07 4.51
CA ALA A 201 10.29 18.70 5.70
C ALA A 201 11.57 18.02 6.17
N LEU A 202 12.63 18.81 6.37
CA LEU A 202 13.94 18.29 6.77
C LEU A 202 13.83 17.62 8.15
N PRO A 203 14.02 16.29 8.26
CA PRO A 203 14.07 15.64 9.56
C PRO A 203 15.23 16.18 10.40
N TYR A 204 14.96 16.45 11.68
CA TYR A 204 15.99 16.85 12.63
C TYR A 204 16.92 15.66 12.93
N VAL A 205 18.22 15.85 12.74
CA VAL A 205 19.20 14.77 12.66
C VAL A 205 19.39 14.01 13.98
N ASN A 206 19.18 14.64 15.13
CA ASN A 206 19.59 14.05 16.41
C ASN A 206 18.66 12.93 16.94
N ASN A 207 17.66 12.51 16.14
CA ASN A 207 16.69 11.50 16.51
C ASN A 207 16.40 10.54 15.37
N VAL A 208 16.35 9.23 15.67
CA VAL A 208 15.86 8.25 14.72
C VAL A 208 14.38 8.54 14.39
N PRO A 209 13.99 8.60 13.10
CA PRO A 209 12.62 8.91 12.73
C PRO A 209 11.69 7.74 13.07
N HIS A 210 10.54 8.04 13.66
CA HIS A 210 9.45 7.07 13.86
C HIS A 210 8.47 7.08 12.69
N LEU A 211 7.54 6.11 12.65
CA LEU A 211 6.59 5.97 11.53
C LEU A 211 5.78 7.25 11.27
N GLY A 212 5.44 7.99 12.32
CA GLY A 212 4.79 9.30 12.22
C GLY A 212 5.59 10.35 11.46
N ASN A 213 6.91 10.42 11.66
CA ASN A 213 7.76 11.32 10.86
C ASN A 213 7.82 10.88 9.40
N ILE A 214 7.85 9.56 9.17
CA ILE A 214 7.95 8.97 7.83
C ILE A 214 6.68 9.27 7.03
N ILE A 215 5.49 8.92 7.56
CA ILE A 215 4.22 9.17 6.85
C ILE A 215 3.92 10.67 6.71
N GLY A 216 4.24 11.46 7.74
CA GLY A 216 3.88 12.87 7.78
C GLY A 216 4.66 13.73 6.78
N SER A 217 5.85 13.28 6.37
CA SER A 217 6.70 14.04 5.46
C SER A 217 7.20 13.17 4.30
N VAL A 218 8.22 12.34 4.51
CA VAL A 218 9.03 11.78 3.40
C VAL A 218 8.28 10.76 2.55
N LEU A 219 7.46 9.90 3.15
CA LEU A 219 6.66 8.91 2.41
C LEU A 219 5.54 9.57 1.60
N SER A 220 4.88 10.59 2.17
CA SER A 220 3.87 11.36 1.44
C SER A 220 4.47 12.08 0.22
N ALA A 221 5.64 12.70 0.38
CA ALA A 221 6.35 13.38 -0.70
C ALA A 221 6.82 12.41 -1.80
N ASP A 222 7.33 11.24 -1.39
CA ASP A 222 7.78 10.18 -2.29
C ASP A 222 6.66 9.67 -3.20
N VAL A 223 5.49 9.38 -2.62
CA VAL A 223 4.32 8.93 -3.38
C VAL A 223 3.94 9.95 -4.45
N TYR A 224 3.90 11.24 -4.10
CA TYR A 224 3.61 12.28 -5.07
C TYR A 224 4.71 12.40 -6.15
N SER A 225 5.99 12.35 -5.76
CA SER A 225 7.12 12.38 -6.70
C SER A 225 7.07 11.24 -7.71
N ARG A 226 6.81 10.02 -7.23
CA ARG A 226 6.66 8.83 -8.08
C ARG A 226 5.46 8.94 -9.02
N TYR A 227 4.36 9.55 -8.58
CA TYR A 227 3.24 9.85 -9.47
C TYR A 227 3.61 10.86 -10.56
N CYS A 228 4.26 11.97 -10.19
CA CYS A 228 4.70 12.96 -11.18
C CYS A 228 5.63 12.32 -12.23
N LYS A 229 6.61 11.51 -11.79
CA LYS A 229 7.51 10.76 -12.67
C LYS A 229 6.76 9.71 -13.50
N GLY A 230 5.80 9.00 -12.91
CA GLY A 230 4.92 8.06 -13.61
C GLY A 230 4.00 8.71 -14.65
N ARG A 231 3.68 10.01 -14.48
CA ARG A 231 3.00 10.86 -15.48
C ARG A 231 3.96 11.50 -16.48
N ASN A 232 5.26 11.21 -16.40
CA ASN A 232 6.31 11.80 -17.21
C ASN A 232 6.48 13.33 -17.05
N TYR A 233 5.99 13.90 -15.94
CA TYR A 233 6.27 15.29 -15.56
C TYR A 233 7.75 15.46 -15.18
N ASN A 234 8.25 16.68 -15.31
CA ASN A 234 9.61 17.00 -14.91
C ASN A 234 9.64 17.31 -13.41
N ALA A 235 9.96 16.30 -12.59
CA ALA A 235 9.89 16.41 -11.14
C ALA A 235 11.27 16.25 -10.50
N LEU A 236 11.60 17.14 -9.57
CA LEU A 236 12.81 17.08 -8.74
C LEU A 236 12.41 16.96 -7.26
N PHE A 237 12.78 15.86 -6.61
CA PHE A 237 12.46 15.59 -5.21
C PHE A 237 13.70 15.67 -4.31
N ILE A 238 13.71 16.68 -3.45
CA ILE A 238 14.82 17.04 -2.57
C ILE A 238 14.41 16.92 -1.10
N CYS A 239 15.31 16.38 -0.29
CA CYS A 239 15.24 16.45 1.17
C CYS A 239 16.65 16.36 1.76
N GLY A 240 16.77 16.34 3.08
CA GLY A 240 18.04 16.21 3.78
C GLY A 240 17.83 16.31 5.27
N THR A 241 18.91 16.22 6.03
CA THR A 241 18.87 16.38 7.49
C THR A 241 19.06 17.84 7.90
N ASP A 242 18.23 18.27 8.85
CA ASP A 242 18.45 19.52 9.60
C ASP A 242 19.36 19.24 10.80
N GLU A 243 20.52 19.89 10.83
CA GLU A 243 21.65 19.48 11.65
C GLU A 243 22.11 20.51 12.68
N TYR A 244 21.66 21.76 12.57
CA TYR A 244 22.11 22.85 13.44
C TYR A 244 21.27 22.98 14.72
N GLY A 245 21.73 23.84 15.63
CA GLY A 245 20.97 24.25 16.81
C GLY A 245 21.30 23.50 18.10
N THR A 246 20.74 24.01 19.19
CA THR A 246 21.10 23.64 20.57
C THR A 246 20.88 22.16 20.88
N ALA A 247 19.85 21.54 20.31
CA ALA A 247 19.55 20.14 20.58
C ALA A 247 20.58 19.17 19.98
N THR A 248 21.27 19.56 18.89
CA THR A 248 22.44 18.84 18.37
C THR A 248 23.62 18.96 19.34
N GLU A 249 23.97 20.18 19.78
CA GLU A 249 25.06 20.39 20.75
C GLU A 249 24.80 19.63 22.06
N THR A 250 23.58 19.72 22.59
CA THR A 250 23.17 19.00 23.81
C THR A 250 23.35 17.50 23.64
N LYS A 251 22.88 16.95 22.51
CA LYS A 251 22.96 15.51 22.28
C LYS A 251 24.38 15.04 22.04
N ALA A 252 25.21 15.86 21.39
CA ALA A 252 26.61 15.59 21.18
C ALA A 252 27.37 15.55 22.52
N LEU A 253 27.06 16.48 23.44
CA LEU A 253 27.60 16.47 24.80
C LEU A 253 27.18 15.20 25.58
N GLU A 254 25.91 14.81 25.51
CA GLU A 254 25.41 13.57 26.14
C GLU A 254 26.12 12.31 25.60
N GLU A 255 26.31 12.23 24.27
CA GLU A 255 26.99 11.12 23.60
C GLU A 255 28.52 11.23 23.65
N LYS A 256 29.07 12.31 24.23
CA LYS A 256 30.51 12.61 24.32
C LYS A 256 31.22 12.62 22.96
N VAL A 257 30.59 13.23 21.96
CA VAL A 257 31.10 13.41 20.60
C VAL A 257 30.99 14.88 20.18
N THR A 258 31.61 15.26 19.07
CA THR A 258 31.39 16.58 18.47
C THR A 258 30.01 16.65 17.78
N PRO A 259 29.41 17.85 17.62
CA PRO A 259 28.18 18.01 16.86
C PRO A 259 28.27 17.43 15.44
N LYS A 260 29.42 17.62 14.77
CA LYS A 260 29.66 17.07 13.44
C LYS A 260 29.61 15.54 13.43
N GLU A 261 30.31 14.87 14.35
CA GLU A 261 30.31 13.40 14.44
C GLU A 261 28.91 12.85 14.74
N LEU A 262 28.15 13.53 15.61
CA LEU A 262 26.75 13.19 15.86
C LEU A 262 25.91 13.29 14.58
N CYS A 263 26.00 14.41 13.86
CA CYS A 263 25.26 14.62 12.62
C CYS A 263 25.66 13.60 11.55
N ASP A 264 26.95 13.31 11.38
CA ASP A 264 27.45 12.32 10.41
C ASP A 264 26.87 10.92 10.69
N LYS A 265 26.86 10.51 11.97
CA LYS A 265 26.28 9.24 12.43
C LYS A 265 24.79 9.17 12.10
N TYR A 266 24.02 10.17 12.52
CA TYR A 266 22.57 10.09 12.37
C TYR A 266 22.09 10.41 10.95
N HIS A 267 22.78 11.26 10.17
CA HIS A 267 22.49 11.44 8.74
C HIS A 267 22.52 10.11 8.00
N LYS A 268 23.53 9.28 8.28
CA LYS A 268 23.61 7.91 7.77
C LYS A 268 22.41 7.06 8.21
N ILE A 269 22.03 7.10 9.50
CA ILE A 269 20.87 6.34 10.00
C ILE A 269 19.58 6.77 9.29
N HIS A 270 19.35 8.08 9.11
CA HIS A 270 18.20 8.58 8.37
C HIS A 270 18.20 8.05 6.93
N LYS A 271 19.33 8.16 6.24
CA LYS A 271 19.47 7.65 4.87
C LYS A 271 19.19 6.15 4.80
N ASP A 272 19.79 5.34 5.67
CA ASP A 272 19.60 3.88 5.67
C ASP A 272 18.11 3.52 5.91
N VAL A 273 17.42 4.25 6.80
CA VAL A 273 15.97 4.08 7.03
C VAL A 273 15.17 4.43 5.77
N TYR A 274 15.44 5.58 5.15
CA TYR A 274 14.69 6.04 3.98
C TYR A 274 14.96 5.17 2.75
N ASP A 275 16.17 4.67 2.58
CA ASP A 275 16.52 3.71 1.54
C ASP A 275 15.75 2.39 1.74
N TRP A 276 15.64 1.89 2.98
CA TRP A 276 14.84 0.69 3.29
C TRP A 276 13.34 0.89 3.03
N PHE A 277 12.80 2.07 3.39
CA PHE A 277 11.42 2.46 3.04
C PHE A 277 11.24 2.80 1.55
N GLN A 278 12.29 2.66 0.73
CA GLN A 278 12.28 2.92 -0.72
C GLN A 278 11.84 4.36 -1.06
N ILE A 279 12.29 5.34 -0.28
CA ILE A 279 12.07 6.76 -0.57
C ILE A 279 12.98 7.18 -1.74
N GLY A 280 12.39 7.54 -2.87
CA GLY A 280 13.07 7.85 -4.12
C GLY A 280 13.49 9.31 -4.26
N PHE A 281 14.30 9.82 -3.32
CA PHE A 281 14.90 11.15 -3.44
C PHE A 281 15.77 11.23 -4.70
N ASP A 282 15.72 12.35 -5.41
CA ASP A 282 16.71 12.66 -6.43
C ASP A 282 18.03 13.11 -5.78
N TYR A 283 17.93 13.76 -4.62
CA TYR A 283 19.08 14.05 -3.75
C TYR A 283 18.66 14.19 -2.28
N PHE A 284 19.38 13.51 -1.39
CA PHE A 284 19.23 13.60 0.06
C PHE A 284 20.47 14.25 0.67
N GLY A 285 20.39 15.55 0.98
CA GLY A 285 21.50 16.37 1.42
C GLY A 285 21.52 16.67 2.93
N ARG A 286 22.19 17.77 3.29
CA ARG A 286 22.50 18.18 4.66
C ARG A 286 22.50 19.70 4.77
N THR A 287 22.13 20.26 5.92
CA THR A 287 22.22 21.72 6.14
C THR A 287 23.63 22.19 6.53
N THR A 288 24.53 21.31 6.97
CA THR A 288 25.92 21.68 7.34
C THR A 288 26.86 21.68 6.13
N THR A 289 26.67 22.60 5.19
CA THR A 289 27.50 22.70 3.97
C THR A 289 27.91 24.14 3.68
N ASP A 290 28.99 24.34 2.92
CA ASP A 290 29.43 25.67 2.50
C ASP A 290 28.34 26.42 1.71
N LYS A 291 27.56 25.70 0.89
CA LYS A 291 26.42 26.26 0.16
C LYS A 291 25.29 26.73 1.08
N GLN A 292 25.07 26.10 2.22
CA GLN A 292 24.15 26.63 3.22
C GLN A 292 24.65 27.98 3.73
N THR A 293 25.92 28.06 4.12
CA THR A 293 26.49 29.31 4.65
C THR A 293 26.44 30.42 3.61
N GLU A 294 26.88 30.16 2.38
CA GLU A 294 26.83 31.13 1.28
C GLU A 294 25.42 31.69 1.05
N ILE A 295 24.42 30.81 0.88
CA ILE A 295 23.06 31.22 0.51
C ILE A 295 22.33 31.86 1.70
N ALA A 296 22.48 31.33 2.91
CA ALA A 296 21.85 31.91 4.10
C ALA A 296 22.43 33.29 4.43
N GLN A 297 23.74 33.49 4.28
CA GLN A 297 24.37 34.81 4.44
C GLN A 297 23.94 35.79 3.35
N ASP A 298 23.83 35.35 2.10
CA ASP A 298 23.32 36.18 0.99
C ASP A 298 21.87 36.63 1.22
N ILE A 299 20.98 35.73 1.65
CA ILE A 299 19.60 36.08 2.03
C ILE A 299 19.58 37.03 3.22
N PHE A 300 20.38 36.76 4.26
CA PHE A 300 20.50 37.62 5.44
C PHE A 300 20.94 39.04 5.06
N MET A 301 21.99 39.18 4.25
CA MET A 301 22.51 40.50 3.84
C MET A 301 21.51 41.27 2.99
N LYS A 302 20.75 40.60 2.09
CA LYS A 302 19.68 41.28 1.34
C LYS A 302 18.56 41.79 2.25
N LEU A 303 18.19 41.04 3.28
CA LEU A 303 17.20 41.49 4.27
C LEU A 303 17.74 42.67 5.09
N HIS A 304 19.01 42.61 5.48
CA HIS A 304 19.71 43.69 6.16
C HIS A 304 19.69 44.98 5.32
N ASP A 305 20.12 44.90 4.07
CA ASP A 305 20.26 46.03 3.16
C ASP A 305 18.89 46.62 2.78
N ASN A 306 17.83 45.80 2.78
CA ASN A 306 16.45 46.24 2.56
C ASN A 306 15.76 46.76 3.84
N GLY A 307 16.45 46.81 4.99
CA GLY A 307 15.92 47.38 6.24
C GLY A 307 14.91 46.51 7.00
N TYR A 308 14.91 45.19 6.72
CA TYR A 308 14.03 44.22 7.39
C TYR A 308 14.68 43.51 8.57
N LEU A 309 15.92 43.85 8.90
CA LEU A 309 16.61 43.36 10.09
C LEU A 309 16.84 44.49 11.10
N GLU A 310 16.69 44.17 12.38
CA GLU A 310 16.92 45.12 13.48
C GLU A 310 17.69 44.46 14.63
N ALA A 311 18.57 45.23 15.27
CA ALA A 311 19.30 44.78 16.45
C ALA A 311 18.51 45.10 17.73
N GLN A 312 18.37 44.12 18.62
CA GLN A 312 17.78 44.31 19.94
C GLN A 312 18.66 43.62 21.00
N LYS A 313 18.64 44.14 22.23
CA LYS A 313 19.30 43.50 23.38
C LYS A 313 18.36 42.50 24.05
N MET A 314 18.87 41.31 24.34
CA MET A 314 18.20 40.31 25.17
C MET A 314 19.02 40.06 26.42
N THR A 315 18.37 40.14 27.58
CA THR A 315 18.99 39.77 28.85
C THR A 315 18.84 38.26 29.06
N GLN A 316 19.96 37.57 29.33
CA GLN A 316 20.02 36.12 29.52
C GLN A 316 20.94 35.76 30.69
N LEU A 317 20.77 34.55 31.23
CA LEU A 317 21.71 33.99 32.20
C LEU A 317 22.95 33.44 31.50
N TYR A 318 24.13 33.70 32.04
CA TYR A 318 25.42 33.34 31.47
C TYR A 318 26.24 32.52 32.46
N CYS A 319 26.73 31.37 32.02
CA CYS A 319 27.66 30.56 32.81
C CYS A 319 29.10 31.00 32.50
N THR A 320 29.82 31.45 33.53
CA THR A 320 31.21 31.92 33.41
C THR A 320 32.22 30.79 33.24
N GLN A 321 31.89 29.56 33.60
CA GLN A 321 32.76 28.40 33.43
C GLN A 321 32.71 27.87 31.99
N HIS A 322 31.50 27.73 31.43
CA HIS A 322 31.28 27.31 30.05
C HIS A 322 31.43 28.45 29.03
N ASN A 323 31.55 29.70 29.50
CA ASN A 323 31.56 30.90 28.69
C ASN A 323 30.38 30.98 27.69
N ALA A 324 29.19 30.54 28.13
CA ALA A 324 28.00 30.42 27.29
C ALA A 324 26.74 30.92 27.98
N PHE A 325 25.78 31.41 27.20
CA PHE A 325 24.43 31.71 27.68
C PHE A 325 23.65 30.41 27.93
N LEU A 326 22.85 30.40 29.00
CA LEU A 326 22.08 29.25 29.43
C LEU A 326 20.65 29.38 28.93
N ALA A 327 20.19 28.37 28.18
CA ALA A 327 18.76 28.16 27.98
C ALA A 327 18.09 27.76 29.30
N ASP A 328 16.81 28.06 29.48
CA ASP A 328 16.05 27.83 30.72
C ASP A 328 16.18 26.39 31.26
N ARG A 329 16.27 25.41 30.36
CA ARG A 329 16.46 23.98 30.70
C ARG A 329 17.81 23.63 31.32
N PHE A 330 18.81 24.50 31.16
CA PHE A 330 20.15 24.37 31.75
C PHE A 330 20.31 25.24 33.00
N VAL A 331 19.22 25.86 33.46
CA VAL A 331 19.17 26.61 34.72
C VAL A 331 18.33 25.79 35.69
N GLU A 332 18.91 25.51 36.85
CA GLU A 332 18.20 24.91 37.98
C GLU A 332 18.34 25.83 39.19
N GLY A 333 17.45 25.73 40.16
CA GLY A 333 17.51 26.53 41.37
C GLY A 333 16.36 26.25 42.32
N ILE A 334 16.31 27.01 43.41
CA ILE A 334 15.23 26.88 44.39
C ILE A 334 13.99 27.63 43.88
N CYS A 335 12.86 26.94 43.86
CA CYS A 335 11.58 27.51 43.45
C CYS A 335 11.18 28.67 44.38
N PRO A 336 10.94 29.89 43.85
CA PRO A 336 10.55 31.03 44.66
C PRO A 336 9.13 30.91 45.25
N LYS A 337 8.33 29.94 44.76
CA LYS A 337 6.93 29.76 45.20
C LYS A 337 6.79 28.71 46.30
N CYS A 338 7.43 27.56 46.18
CA CYS A 338 7.25 26.42 47.09
C CYS A 338 8.53 25.95 47.79
N GLY A 339 9.70 26.53 47.47
CA GLY A 339 10.97 26.16 48.06
C GLY A 339 11.59 24.85 47.54
N TYR A 340 11.02 24.22 46.50
CA TYR A 340 11.60 23.03 45.85
C TYR A 340 13.02 23.35 45.33
N GLU A 341 14.03 22.60 45.78
CA GLU A 341 15.45 22.97 45.61
C GLU A 341 16.01 22.80 44.18
N ASP A 342 15.32 21.99 43.36
CA ASP A 342 15.76 21.59 42.01
C ASP A 342 14.76 21.99 40.93
N ALA A 343 14.12 23.15 41.09
CA ALA A 343 13.22 23.69 40.06
C ALA A 343 14.00 24.05 38.80
N ARG A 344 13.43 23.72 37.64
CA ARG A 344 13.98 24.10 36.33
C ARG A 344 13.65 25.55 36.03
N GLY A 345 14.45 26.18 35.17
CA GLY A 345 14.28 27.59 34.78
C GLY A 345 12.91 27.90 34.17
N ASP A 346 12.28 26.92 33.52
CA ASP A 346 11.00 27.05 32.83
C ASP A 346 9.80 26.58 33.69
N GLN A 347 10.03 25.61 34.59
CA GLN A 347 8.96 25.01 35.38
C GLN A 347 9.47 24.37 36.67
N CYS A 348 8.75 24.57 37.77
CA CYS A 348 8.98 23.83 39.01
C CYS A 348 8.25 22.49 38.99
N ASP A 349 8.98 21.37 39.05
CA ASP A 349 8.38 20.04 39.11
C ASP A 349 7.67 19.74 40.46
N GLY A 350 8.04 20.45 41.54
CA GLY A 350 7.39 20.31 42.85
C GLY A 350 5.97 20.90 42.95
N CYS A 351 5.71 22.07 42.37
CA CYS A 351 4.40 22.74 42.43
C CYS A 351 3.73 22.97 41.07
N GLY A 352 4.37 22.57 39.97
CA GLY A 352 3.87 22.70 38.60
C GLY A 352 3.89 24.11 38.01
N THR A 353 4.29 25.13 38.77
CA THR A 353 4.30 26.54 38.34
C THR A 353 5.33 26.78 37.25
N LEU A 354 4.94 27.49 36.19
CA LEU A 354 5.86 28.02 35.18
C LEU A 354 6.71 29.13 35.79
N LEU A 355 8.01 29.06 35.57
CA LEU A 355 8.98 29.98 36.13
C LEU A 355 9.67 30.77 35.02
N ASN A 356 10.17 31.93 35.39
CA ASN A 356 11.21 32.60 34.64
C ASN A 356 12.55 32.27 35.31
N PRO A 357 13.59 31.86 34.57
CA PRO A 357 14.88 31.49 35.16
C PRO A 357 15.52 32.61 36.01
N PHE A 358 15.20 33.88 35.74
CA PHE A 358 15.65 35.02 36.55
C PHE A 358 14.99 35.09 37.93
N GLU A 359 13.88 34.39 38.15
CA GLU A 359 13.16 34.35 39.44
C GLU A 359 13.64 33.22 40.35
N LEU A 360 14.47 32.29 39.86
CA LEU A 360 15.00 31.19 40.66
C LEU A 360 15.89 31.72 41.79
N ILE A 361 15.67 31.22 43.00
CA ILE A 361 16.54 31.51 44.15
C ILE A 361 17.78 30.62 44.05
N LYS A 362 18.98 31.20 44.17
CA LYS A 362 20.26 30.50 43.97
C LYS A 362 20.28 29.71 42.63
N PRO A 363 20.14 30.41 41.49
CA PRO A 363 20.23 29.75 40.21
C PRO A 363 21.62 29.13 40.07
N ARG A 364 21.66 27.99 39.41
CA ARG A 364 22.88 27.23 39.12
C ARG A 364 22.77 26.64 37.72
N CYS A 365 23.90 26.55 37.04
CA CYS A 365 24.00 25.87 35.77
C CYS A 365 23.87 24.35 36.00
N LYS A 366 22.99 23.69 35.26
CA LYS A 366 22.78 22.24 35.34
C LYS A 366 24.03 21.43 34.98
N LEU A 367 24.91 21.99 34.16
CA LEU A 367 26.07 21.28 33.61
C LEU A 367 27.25 21.22 34.58
N ASP A 368 27.46 22.25 35.41
CA ASP A 368 28.62 22.35 36.32
C ASP A 368 28.29 22.80 37.76
N GLY A 369 27.04 23.19 38.05
CA GLY A 369 26.61 23.70 39.35
C GLY A 369 27.02 25.14 39.67
N SER A 370 27.70 25.85 38.77
CA SER A 370 28.13 27.25 38.96
C SER A 370 26.94 28.22 38.96
N SER A 371 27.03 29.31 39.72
CA SER A 371 26.00 30.35 39.70
C SER A 371 26.11 31.21 38.44
N PRO A 372 25.05 31.30 37.61
CA PRO A 372 25.07 32.10 36.41
C PRO A 372 24.92 33.59 36.71
N GLU A 373 25.49 34.42 35.84
CA GLU A 373 25.40 35.89 35.86
C GLU A 373 24.33 36.37 34.89
N VAL A 374 23.68 37.50 35.19
CA VAL A 374 22.79 38.17 34.24
C VAL A 374 23.63 39.00 33.28
N ARG A 375 23.50 38.77 31.97
CA ARG A 375 24.21 39.53 30.92
C ARG A 375 23.27 39.89 29.78
N ASP A 376 23.53 41.06 29.17
CA ASP A 376 22.88 41.46 27.93
C ASP A 376 23.63 40.89 26.72
N SER A 377 22.88 40.36 25.75
CA SER A 377 23.36 39.84 24.48
C SER A 377 22.64 40.56 23.34
N GLU A 378 23.38 41.10 22.38
CA GLU A 378 22.77 41.72 21.20
C GLU A 378 22.36 40.65 20.18
N HIS A 379 21.16 40.78 19.62
CA HIS A 379 20.58 39.84 18.67
C HIS A 379 19.95 40.56 17.49
N ILE A 380 20.02 39.92 16.32
CA ILE A 380 19.30 40.38 15.13
C ILE A 380 17.92 39.74 15.08
N PHE A 381 16.92 40.55 14.77
CA PHE A 381 15.53 40.18 14.58
C PHE A 381 15.10 40.45 13.14
N LEU A 382 14.32 39.53 12.57
CA LEU A 382 13.59 39.73 11.32
C LEU A 382 12.30 40.49 11.63
N SER A 383 12.14 41.70 11.08
CA SER A 383 10.95 42.55 11.20
C SER A 383 9.78 41.98 10.39
N LEU A 384 9.13 40.92 10.90
CA LEU A 384 7.96 40.31 10.27
C LEU A 384 6.75 41.25 10.25
N ASP A 385 6.66 42.16 11.21
CA ASP A 385 5.70 43.27 11.27
C ASP A 385 5.73 44.10 9.98
N LYS A 386 6.93 44.47 9.51
CA LYS A 386 7.12 45.25 8.27
C LYS A 386 6.79 44.44 7.01
N LEU A 387 6.90 43.11 7.06
CA LEU A 387 6.67 42.20 5.93
C LEU A 387 5.25 41.62 5.91
N GLN A 388 4.43 41.89 6.94
CA GLN A 388 3.15 41.23 7.14
C GLN A 388 2.21 41.42 5.95
N LYS A 389 2.06 42.65 5.44
CA LYS A 389 1.16 42.94 4.33
C LYS A 389 1.48 42.09 3.09
N GLU A 390 2.74 42.10 2.65
CA GLU A 390 3.18 41.33 1.48
C GLU A 390 3.04 39.83 1.71
N THR A 391 3.27 39.36 2.94
CA THR A 391 3.14 37.95 3.31
C THR A 391 1.69 37.48 3.28
N VAL A 392 0.75 38.31 3.76
CA VAL A 392 -0.70 38.05 3.69
C VAL A 392 -1.18 37.97 2.25
N GLU A 393 -0.83 38.96 1.43
CA GLU A 393 -1.20 39.01 0.01
C GLU A 393 -0.69 37.77 -0.74
N TRP A 394 0.59 37.41 -0.55
CA TRP A 394 1.17 36.21 -1.14
C TRP A 394 0.50 34.92 -0.63
N ALA A 395 0.26 34.79 0.68
CA ALA A 395 -0.29 33.57 1.26
C ALA A 395 -1.72 33.29 0.77
N GLN A 396 -2.55 34.33 0.63
CA GLN A 396 -3.91 34.21 0.09
C GLN A 396 -3.88 33.74 -1.37
N GLU A 397 -3.08 34.39 -2.22
CA GLU A 397 -2.95 34.03 -3.63
C GLU A 397 -2.40 32.61 -3.81
N SER A 398 -1.34 32.26 -3.07
CA SER A 398 -0.73 30.93 -3.15
C SER A 398 -1.67 29.84 -2.64
N ALA A 399 -2.37 30.08 -1.52
CA ALA A 399 -3.31 29.11 -0.96
C ALA A 399 -4.44 28.77 -1.92
N GLU A 400 -4.97 29.77 -2.63
CA GLU A 400 -5.99 29.59 -3.66
C GLU A 400 -5.45 28.87 -4.90
N LYS A 401 -4.36 29.35 -5.49
CA LYS A 401 -3.79 28.74 -6.71
C LYS A 401 -3.36 27.30 -6.50
N GLY A 402 -2.73 27.00 -5.37
CA GLY A 402 -2.23 25.68 -5.08
C GLY A 402 -3.15 24.84 -4.20
N ASP A 403 -4.42 25.19 -4.03
CA ASP A 403 -5.42 24.44 -3.24
C ASP A 403 -4.88 23.85 -1.93
N TRP A 404 -4.37 24.72 -1.05
CA TRP A 404 -3.78 24.27 0.23
C TRP A 404 -4.80 23.52 1.09
N SER A 405 -4.34 22.48 1.78
CA SER A 405 -5.18 21.73 2.71
C SER A 405 -5.79 22.62 3.80
N LYS A 406 -7.00 22.27 4.23
CA LYS A 406 -7.79 23.06 5.19
C LYS A 406 -7.02 23.36 6.49
N ASN A 407 -6.30 22.38 7.03
CA ASN A 407 -5.46 22.54 8.22
C ASN A 407 -4.32 23.56 7.98
N SER A 408 -3.67 23.51 6.82
CA SER A 408 -2.64 24.49 6.43
C SER A 408 -3.20 25.91 6.42
N ARG A 409 -4.37 26.12 5.80
CA ARG A 409 -5.04 27.42 5.77
C ARG A 409 -5.40 27.89 7.18
N THR A 410 -6.03 27.03 7.97
CA THR A 410 -6.45 27.37 9.34
C THR A 410 -5.26 27.79 10.22
N ILE A 411 -4.14 27.05 10.15
CA ILE A 411 -2.93 27.39 10.91
C ILE A 411 -2.31 28.70 10.41
N THR A 412 -2.24 28.88 9.09
CA THR A 412 -1.67 30.09 8.47
C THR A 412 -2.50 31.32 8.82
N ASP A 413 -3.82 31.25 8.67
CA ASP A 413 -4.76 32.33 9.01
C ASP A 413 -4.68 32.67 10.51
N GLY A 414 -4.53 31.65 11.38
CA GLY A 414 -4.31 31.85 12.81
C GLY A 414 -3.07 32.67 13.15
N TRP A 415 -2.03 32.64 12.30
CA TRP A 415 -0.86 33.50 12.43
C TRP A 415 -1.08 34.87 11.78
N LEU A 416 -1.56 34.89 10.54
CA LEU A 416 -1.60 36.09 9.71
C LEU A 416 -2.73 37.08 10.05
N ASN A 417 -3.79 36.61 10.72
CA ASN A 417 -4.87 37.47 11.23
C ASN A 417 -4.46 38.25 12.50
N ASN A 418 -3.34 37.89 13.12
CA ASN A 418 -2.78 38.59 14.27
C ASN A 418 -1.59 39.46 13.82
N GLU A 419 -1.21 40.44 14.65
CA GLU A 419 0.00 41.22 14.42
C GLU A 419 1.23 40.28 14.46
N LEU A 420 2.03 40.28 13.38
CA LEU A 420 3.29 39.59 13.39
C LEU A 420 4.32 40.45 14.11
N HIS A 421 5.05 39.86 15.05
CA HIS A 421 6.11 40.55 15.77
C HIS A 421 7.49 40.19 15.23
N PRO A 422 8.49 41.07 15.38
CA PRO A 422 9.87 40.75 15.06
C PRO A 422 10.33 39.44 15.72
N ARG A 423 11.06 38.60 14.97
CA ARG A 423 11.55 37.31 15.46
C ARG A 423 13.07 37.26 15.48
N CYS A 424 13.65 36.88 16.62
CA CYS A 424 15.10 36.74 16.77
C CYS A 424 15.66 35.62 15.88
N ILE A 425 16.54 35.97 14.95
CA ILE A 425 17.15 35.08 13.95
C ILE A 425 18.63 34.77 14.24
N THR A 426 19.12 35.10 15.44
CA THR A 426 20.51 34.81 15.86
C THR A 426 20.52 34.08 17.20
N ARG A 427 21.56 33.29 17.47
CA ARG A 427 21.76 32.59 18.74
C ARG A 427 23.22 32.61 19.16
N ASP A 428 23.42 32.60 20.47
CA ASP A 428 24.73 32.40 21.11
C ASP A 428 25.07 30.91 21.15
N LEU A 429 25.32 30.32 19.97
CA LEU A 429 25.74 28.93 19.80
C LEU A 429 27.01 28.89 18.95
N VAL A 430 27.71 27.76 19.01
CA VAL A 430 28.90 27.52 18.17
C VAL A 430 28.51 26.73 16.92
N TRP A 431 27.54 25.81 17.04
CA TRP A 431 27.09 24.93 15.96
C TRP A 431 25.91 25.54 15.18
N GLY A 432 26.22 26.31 14.15
CA GLY A 432 25.26 26.97 13.26
C GLY A 432 25.94 27.73 12.12
N THR A 433 25.13 28.27 11.20
CA THR A 433 25.63 29.16 10.14
C THR A 433 26.12 30.48 10.74
N PRO A 434 27.39 30.92 10.53
CA PRO A 434 27.89 32.17 11.12
C PRO A 434 27.13 33.41 10.63
N VAL A 435 26.93 34.39 11.53
CA VAL A 435 26.29 35.67 11.19
C VAL A 435 27.30 36.58 10.47
N PRO A 436 26.99 37.15 9.29
CA PRO A 436 27.92 37.93 8.48
C PRO A 436 28.01 39.40 8.93
N LEU A 437 28.11 39.68 10.24
CA LEU A 437 28.24 41.02 10.80
C LEU A 437 29.42 41.10 11.79
N GLU A 438 30.18 42.19 11.74
CA GLU A 438 31.42 42.36 12.52
C GLU A 438 31.21 42.21 14.05
N GLY A 439 30.08 42.66 14.59
CA GLY A 439 29.71 42.53 16.01
C GLY A 439 29.16 41.16 16.42
N PHE A 440 28.96 40.24 15.47
CA PHE A 440 28.24 38.96 15.67
C PHE A 440 29.11 37.73 15.39
N LYS A 441 30.45 37.88 15.39
CA LYS A 441 31.41 36.81 15.05
C LYS A 441 31.28 35.54 15.89
N ASN A 442 30.79 35.65 17.13
CA ASN A 442 30.58 34.53 18.05
C ASN A 442 29.11 34.07 18.10
N LYS A 443 28.32 34.42 17.09
CA LYS A 443 26.91 34.07 16.98
C LYS A 443 26.64 33.37 15.67
N VAL A 444 25.59 32.55 15.69
CA VAL A 444 25.10 31.84 14.51
C VAL A 444 23.68 32.25 14.21
N LEU A 445 23.26 32.03 12.96
CA LEU A 445 21.87 32.13 12.56
C LEU A 445 21.05 31.08 13.32
N TYR A 446 19.86 31.49 13.73
CA TYR A 446 18.94 30.61 14.41
C TYR A 446 18.35 29.61 13.41
N VAL A 447 18.30 28.33 13.78
CA VAL A 447 17.83 27.25 12.90
C VAL A 447 16.40 27.47 12.35
N TRP A 448 15.54 28.19 13.08
CA TRP A 448 14.17 28.52 12.59
C TRP A 448 14.17 29.54 11.45
N PHE A 449 15.29 30.23 11.21
CA PHE A 449 15.51 31.10 10.07
C PHE A 449 16.15 30.35 8.89
N ASP A 450 17.23 29.60 9.12
CA ASP A 450 18.04 29.03 8.03
C ASP A 450 17.72 27.57 7.66
N ALA A 451 16.95 26.81 8.46
CA ALA A 451 16.57 25.44 8.10
C ALA A 451 15.77 25.36 6.79
N THR A 452 14.86 26.30 6.55
CA THR A 452 14.07 26.37 5.30
C THR A 452 14.92 26.81 4.10
N ILE A 453 16.01 27.56 4.33
CA ILE A 453 17.04 27.84 3.33
C ILE A 453 17.79 26.56 2.93
N GLY A 454 17.79 25.56 3.82
CA GLY A 454 18.29 24.20 3.58
C GLY A 454 17.76 23.57 2.29
N TYR A 455 16.49 23.78 1.91
CA TYR A 455 15.99 23.25 0.63
C TYR A 455 16.75 23.81 -0.57
N VAL A 456 17.06 25.10 -0.52
CA VAL A 456 17.78 25.82 -1.59
C VAL A 456 19.24 25.35 -1.63
N SER A 457 19.90 25.28 -0.47
CA SER A 457 21.30 24.87 -0.39
C SER A 457 21.52 23.40 -0.71
N ILE A 458 20.61 22.51 -0.33
CA ILE A 458 20.63 21.11 -0.74
C ILE A 458 20.48 21.00 -2.26
N THR A 459 19.58 21.76 -2.87
CA THR A 459 19.45 21.83 -4.34
C THR A 459 20.72 22.38 -4.99
N ALA A 460 21.38 23.36 -4.37
CA ALA A 460 22.66 23.90 -4.82
C ALA A 460 23.81 22.87 -4.73
N ASN A 461 23.79 21.98 -3.74
CA ASN A 461 24.75 20.87 -3.68
C ASN A 461 24.46 19.79 -4.73
N TYR A 462 23.19 19.54 -5.06
CA TYR A 462 22.80 18.62 -6.14
C TYR A 462 23.15 19.17 -7.53
N SER A 463 22.87 20.44 -7.77
CA SER A 463 23.07 21.12 -9.06
C SER A 463 23.72 22.49 -8.89
N PRO A 464 25.04 22.55 -8.64
CA PRO A 464 25.76 23.79 -8.35
C PRO A 464 25.57 24.89 -9.41
N GLU A 465 25.46 24.49 -10.68
CA GLU A 465 25.33 25.41 -11.80
C GLU A 465 23.87 25.78 -12.14
N ASN A 466 22.87 24.98 -11.74
CA ASN A 466 21.49 25.15 -12.23
C ASN A 466 20.44 25.26 -11.10
N TRP A 467 20.81 25.24 -9.82
CA TRP A 467 19.82 25.31 -8.73
C TRP A 467 18.94 26.56 -8.77
N LYS A 468 19.46 27.70 -9.27
CA LYS A 468 18.68 28.92 -9.47
C LYS A 468 17.58 28.76 -10.51
N ALA A 469 17.72 27.86 -11.48
CA ALA A 469 16.65 27.57 -12.44
C ALA A 469 15.41 26.98 -11.76
N TRP A 470 15.59 26.30 -10.62
CA TRP A 470 14.51 25.78 -9.79
C TRP A 470 14.01 26.82 -8.77
N TRP A 471 14.91 27.52 -8.09
CA TRP A 471 14.56 28.39 -6.95
C TRP A 471 14.38 29.88 -7.27
N ASN A 472 14.75 30.35 -8.45
CA ASN A 472 14.55 31.73 -8.91
C ASN A 472 13.72 31.79 -10.20
N ASN A 473 12.73 30.93 -10.32
CA ASN A 473 11.92 30.77 -11.55
C ASN A 473 10.43 30.51 -11.24
N PRO A 474 9.76 31.43 -10.52
CA PRO A 474 8.39 31.23 -10.03
C PRO A 474 7.34 31.11 -11.14
N GLU A 475 7.66 31.51 -12.37
CA GLU A 475 6.73 31.44 -13.51
C GLU A 475 6.67 30.05 -14.16
N ASN A 476 7.71 29.22 -13.96
CA ASN A 476 7.84 27.93 -14.64
C ASN A 476 7.99 26.74 -13.69
N VAL A 477 8.03 26.97 -12.36
CA VAL A 477 8.27 25.95 -11.35
C VAL A 477 7.19 26.02 -10.27
N ASP A 478 6.47 24.92 -10.08
CA ASP A 478 5.54 24.77 -8.97
C ASP A 478 6.24 24.04 -7.81
N LEU A 479 6.34 24.71 -6.65
CA LEU A 479 6.91 24.13 -5.43
C LEU A 479 5.83 23.43 -4.60
N TYR A 480 5.97 22.12 -4.44
CA TYR A 480 5.14 21.27 -3.59
C TYR A 480 5.91 20.92 -2.30
N GLN A 481 5.33 21.23 -1.14
CA GLN A 481 5.96 20.94 0.15
C GLN A 481 5.10 20.00 1.00
N PHE A 482 5.74 19.00 1.62
CA PHE A 482 5.11 17.96 2.43
C PHE A 482 5.65 17.99 3.85
N MET A 483 4.75 18.12 4.83
CA MET A 483 5.14 18.25 6.24
C MET A 483 4.02 17.91 7.23
N GLY A 484 4.40 17.70 8.49
CA GLY A 484 3.46 17.73 9.61
C GLY A 484 3.04 19.17 9.99
N LYS A 485 1.88 19.31 10.61
CA LYS A 485 1.26 20.61 10.95
C LYS A 485 2.13 21.60 11.71
N ASP A 486 3.04 21.13 12.54
CA ASP A 486 3.93 21.98 13.34
C ASP A 486 4.89 22.82 12.48
N ASN A 487 5.17 22.35 11.26
CA ASN A 487 6.06 23.03 10.33
C ASN A 487 5.36 24.10 9.49
N VAL A 488 4.03 24.18 9.49
CA VAL A 488 3.26 25.07 8.61
C VAL A 488 3.69 26.53 8.73
N PRO A 489 3.81 27.14 9.94
CA PRO A 489 4.18 28.56 10.05
C PRO A 489 5.55 28.90 9.47
N PHE A 490 6.51 27.95 9.46
CA PHE A 490 7.82 28.17 8.82
C PHE A 490 7.70 28.32 7.32
N HIS A 491 6.75 27.63 6.69
CA HIS A 491 6.64 27.51 5.24
C HIS A 491 5.57 28.42 4.65
N THR A 492 4.64 28.93 5.47
CA THR A 492 3.58 29.85 5.03
C THR A 492 3.72 31.27 5.58
N VAL A 493 4.57 31.49 6.59
CA VAL A 493 4.80 32.82 7.17
C VAL A 493 6.28 33.19 7.12
N ILE A 494 7.13 32.47 7.86
CA ILE A 494 8.51 32.93 8.12
C ILE A 494 9.39 32.87 6.87
N PHE A 495 9.43 31.72 6.18
CA PHE A 495 10.26 31.57 4.98
C PHE A 495 9.74 32.40 3.81
N PRO A 496 8.43 32.45 3.50
CA PRO A 496 7.93 33.36 2.47
C PRO A 496 8.21 34.83 2.78
N ALA A 497 8.02 35.30 4.02
CA ALA A 497 8.38 36.66 4.41
C ALA A 497 9.88 36.93 4.21
N THR A 498 10.73 35.98 4.60
CA THR A 498 12.18 36.01 4.37
C THR A 498 12.50 36.17 2.88
N LEU A 499 11.90 35.35 2.02
CA LEU A 499 12.13 35.41 0.57
C LEU A 499 11.59 36.73 -0.04
N LEU A 500 10.39 37.17 0.34
CA LEU A 500 9.78 38.43 -0.11
C LEU A 500 10.65 39.63 0.30
N GLY A 501 11.17 39.64 1.52
CA GLY A 501 12.03 40.71 2.03
C GLY A 501 13.34 40.86 1.27
N THR A 502 13.84 39.81 0.59
CA THR A 502 15.02 39.93 -0.29
C THR A 502 14.73 40.67 -1.60
N LYS A 503 13.45 40.84 -1.98
CA LYS A 503 12.99 41.43 -3.25
C LYS A 503 13.52 40.72 -4.50
N GLN A 504 13.87 39.43 -4.37
CA GLN A 504 14.32 38.59 -5.48
C GLN A 504 13.18 37.69 -5.99
N PRO A 505 13.26 37.23 -7.26
CA PRO A 505 12.21 36.42 -7.87
C PRO A 505 12.29 34.96 -7.41
N TRP A 506 12.18 34.70 -6.12
CA TRP A 506 12.20 33.35 -5.58
C TRP A 506 10.95 32.56 -5.98
N THR A 507 11.17 31.32 -6.39
CA THR A 507 10.14 30.27 -6.40
C THR A 507 9.69 30.06 -4.96
N LYS A 508 8.40 30.30 -4.71
CA LYS A 508 7.77 30.16 -3.40
C LYS A 508 6.80 29.00 -3.43
N LEU A 509 6.31 28.60 -2.24
CA LEU A 509 5.34 27.54 -2.08
C LEU A 509 4.15 27.73 -3.04
N HIS A 510 3.87 26.71 -3.84
CA HIS A 510 2.67 26.60 -4.66
C HIS A 510 1.63 25.76 -3.91
N HIS A 511 1.92 24.47 -3.65
CA HIS A 511 1.00 23.56 -2.95
C HIS A 511 1.59 23.05 -1.65
N LEU A 512 0.79 23.09 -0.58
CA LEU A 512 1.16 22.58 0.74
C LEU A 512 0.32 21.37 1.13
N SER A 513 0.97 20.22 1.30
CA SER A 513 0.35 18.99 1.79
C SER A 513 0.71 18.79 3.27
N THR A 514 -0.23 19.13 4.15
CA THR A 514 -0.04 19.04 5.61
C THR A 514 -0.72 17.82 6.20
N THR A 515 -0.01 17.15 7.11
CA THR A 515 -0.55 16.03 7.89
C THR A 515 -0.76 16.37 9.36
N GLU A 516 -1.78 15.75 9.95
CA GLU A 516 -1.98 15.64 11.39
C GLU A 516 -1.09 14.54 11.98
N TYR A 517 -1.24 14.18 13.26
CA TYR A 517 -0.35 13.19 13.86
C TYR A 517 -0.80 11.74 13.62
N LEU A 518 0.17 10.87 13.35
CA LEU A 518 0.00 9.43 13.50
C LEU A 518 0.32 9.05 14.95
N GLN A 519 -0.66 8.46 15.62
CA GLN A 519 -0.56 7.87 16.97
C GLN A 519 -0.19 6.37 16.87
N TYR A 520 0.14 5.74 17.99
CA TYR A 520 0.55 4.33 18.07
C TYR A 520 -0.21 3.61 19.19
N GLU A 521 -1.02 2.60 18.83
CA GLU A 521 -1.76 1.71 19.76
C GLU A 521 -2.43 2.46 20.93
N GLY A 522 -3.23 3.49 20.61
CA GLY A 522 -3.97 4.29 21.59
C GLY A 522 -3.18 5.37 22.32
N GLY A 523 -1.89 5.57 22.00
CA GLY A 523 -1.03 6.58 22.60
C GLY A 523 -0.09 7.27 21.61
N LYS A 524 0.86 8.07 22.13
CA LYS A 524 1.88 8.75 21.30
C LYS A 524 3.15 7.90 21.21
N PHE A 525 3.85 8.01 20.08
CA PHE A 525 5.24 7.56 19.98
C PHE A 525 6.08 8.20 21.11
N SER A 526 6.95 7.41 21.74
CA SER A 526 7.81 7.88 22.82
C SER A 526 9.17 7.22 22.79
N LYS A 527 10.19 7.97 22.39
CA LYS A 527 11.58 7.51 22.38
C LYS A 527 12.08 7.18 23.78
N SER A 528 11.81 8.04 24.76
CA SER A 528 12.27 7.83 26.15
C SER A 528 11.64 6.61 26.83
N ARG A 529 10.42 6.24 26.43
CA ARG A 529 9.72 5.05 26.96
C ARG A 529 9.83 3.83 26.06
N GLY A 530 10.49 3.92 24.90
CA GLY A 530 10.58 2.84 23.92
C GLY A 530 9.24 2.45 23.27
N VAL A 531 8.26 3.36 23.23
CA VAL A 531 6.91 3.09 22.70
C VAL A 531 6.85 3.47 21.22
N GLY A 532 6.48 2.51 20.39
CA GLY A 532 6.26 2.67 18.95
C GLY A 532 7.36 2.07 18.08
N VAL A 533 7.04 1.94 16.79
CA VAL A 533 7.97 1.47 15.78
C VAL A 533 8.81 2.64 15.26
N PHE A 534 10.13 2.47 15.31
CA PHE A 534 11.10 3.39 14.73
C PHE A 534 11.60 2.86 13.39
N GLY A 535 11.96 3.75 12.47
CA GLY A 535 12.24 3.38 11.09
C GLY A 535 13.37 2.36 10.93
N ASN A 536 14.37 2.40 11.82
CA ASN A 536 15.49 1.46 11.85
C ASN A 536 15.12 0.06 12.37
N ASN A 537 14.01 -0.06 13.11
CA ASN A 537 13.56 -1.32 13.70
C ASN A 537 12.36 -1.93 12.93
N ALA A 538 11.75 -1.18 12.00
CA ALA A 538 10.68 -1.69 11.14
C ALA A 538 11.16 -2.89 10.30
N GLN A 539 12.40 -2.84 9.80
CA GLN A 539 13.04 -3.93 9.06
C GLN A 539 13.21 -5.22 9.86
N ASP A 540 13.36 -5.13 11.18
CA ASP A 540 13.55 -6.29 12.07
C ASP A 540 12.29 -7.15 12.21
N THR A 541 11.15 -6.71 11.67
CA THR A 541 9.92 -7.50 11.61
C THR A 541 9.95 -8.55 10.50
N GLY A 542 10.87 -8.43 9.53
CA GLY A 542 10.93 -9.27 8.34
C GLY A 542 9.79 -9.01 7.34
N ILE A 543 8.96 -8.00 7.59
CA ILE A 543 7.87 -7.60 6.71
C ILE A 543 8.41 -6.63 5.63
N SER A 544 7.97 -6.83 4.38
CA SER A 544 8.44 -6.03 3.25
C SER A 544 8.07 -4.56 3.40
N PRO A 545 8.92 -3.62 2.93
CA PRO A 545 8.61 -2.20 2.98
C PRO A 545 7.35 -1.83 2.21
N SER A 546 6.95 -2.56 1.16
CA SER A 546 5.65 -2.35 0.49
C SER A 546 4.46 -2.43 1.45
N VAL A 547 4.45 -3.40 2.35
CA VAL A 547 3.35 -3.58 3.32
C VAL A 547 3.31 -2.41 4.30
N TRP A 548 4.48 -1.96 4.77
CA TRP A 548 4.61 -0.78 5.63
C TRP A 548 4.12 0.49 4.94
N ARG A 549 4.57 0.73 3.71
CA ARG A 549 4.17 1.89 2.91
C ARG A 549 2.66 1.91 2.69
N TYR A 550 2.10 0.79 2.22
CA TYR A 550 0.66 0.63 1.99
C TYR A 550 -0.16 0.93 3.25
N TYR A 551 0.21 0.31 4.37
CA TYR A 551 -0.51 0.51 5.62
C TYR A 551 -0.46 1.97 6.07
N LEU A 552 0.73 2.57 6.13
CA LEU A 552 0.89 3.95 6.58
C LEU A 552 0.11 4.93 5.71
N LEU A 553 0.04 4.70 4.41
CA LEU A 553 -0.73 5.52 3.47
C LEU A 553 -2.25 5.31 3.64
N SER A 554 -2.70 4.09 3.94
CA SER A 554 -4.11 3.82 4.29
C SER A 554 -4.53 4.51 5.60
N ALA A 555 -3.56 4.70 6.50
CA ALA A 555 -3.70 5.41 7.77
C ALA A 555 -3.18 6.86 7.71
N ARG A 556 -2.96 7.44 6.52
CA ARG A 556 -2.38 8.79 6.40
C ARG A 556 -3.27 9.83 7.11
N PRO A 557 -2.73 10.60 8.07
CA PRO A 557 -3.49 11.60 8.83
C PRO A 557 -3.69 12.88 8.02
N GLU A 558 -4.61 12.89 7.05
CA GLU A 558 -4.83 14.05 6.17
C GLU A 558 -5.68 15.16 6.81
N SER A 559 -6.76 14.80 7.51
CA SER A 559 -7.74 15.74 8.07
C SER A 559 -7.83 15.73 9.59
N SER A 560 -7.41 14.63 10.22
CA SER A 560 -7.44 14.40 11.66
C SER A 560 -6.30 13.45 12.02
N ASP A 561 -5.93 13.43 13.30
CA ASP A 561 -5.04 12.41 13.82
C ASP A 561 -5.57 11.00 13.46
N THR A 562 -4.63 10.09 13.20
CA THR A 562 -4.87 8.66 12.92
C THR A 562 -4.06 7.82 13.89
N GLN A 563 -4.25 6.51 13.88
CA GLN A 563 -3.48 5.59 14.71
C GLN A 563 -2.92 4.43 13.90
N PHE A 564 -1.71 4.03 14.25
CA PHE A 564 -1.15 2.74 13.88
C PHE A 564 -1.70 1.67 14.83
N SER A 565 -2.16 0.55 14.28
CA SER A 565 -2.61 -0.64 15.00
C SER A 565 -2.08 -1.90 14.34
N TRP A 566 -1.52 -2.81 15.12
CA TRP A 566 -1.03 -4.09 14.60
C TRP A 566 -2.16 -4.98 14.06
N ASP A 567 -3.35 -4.95 14.68
CA ASP A 567 -4.50 -5.70 14.18
C ASP A 567 -4.89 -5.25 12.77
N ASP A 568 -5.00 -3.92 12.55
CA ASP A 568 -5.34 -3.36 11.24
C ASP A 568 -4.21 -3.57 10.23
N PHE A 569 -2.94 -3.51 10.67
CA PHE A 569 -1.78 -3.81 9.83
C PHE A 569 -1.83 -5.22 9.25
N VAL A 570 -2.05 -6.22 10.10
CA VAL A 570 -2.15 -7.63 9.69
C VAL A 570 -3.41 -7.88 8.86
N ALA A 571 -4.54 -7.29 9.27
CA ALA A 571 -5.80 -7.42 8.55
C ALA A 571 -5.67 -6.92 7.11
N ARG A 572 -5.18 -5.70 6.91
CA ARG A 572 -5.02 -5.10 5.57
C ARG A 572 -4.05 -5.86 4.69
N ASN A 573 -2.94 -6.37 5.24
CA ASN A 573 -2.07 -7.26 4.47
C ASN A 573 -2.83 -8.51 3.99
N ASN A 574 -3.56 -9.16 4.88
CA ASN A 574 -4.20 -10.45 4.57
C ASN A 574 -5.44 -10.29 3.66
N SER A 575 -6.24 -9.25 3.85
CA SER A 575 -7.52 -9.05 3.14
C SER A 575 -7.39 -8.18 1.88
N GLU A 576 -6.55 -7.14 1.90
CA GLU A 576 -6.45 -6.18 0.79
C GLU A 576 -5.25 -6.52 -0.11
N LEU A 577 -4.05 -6.69 0.47
CA LEU A 577 -2.86 -6.99 -0.33
C LEU A 577 -2.87 -8.43 -0.84
N LEU A 578 -3.00 -9.42 0.04
CA LEU A 578 -2.93 -10.83 -0.32
C LEU A 578 -4.18 -11.30 -1.07
N ALA A 579 -5.38 -11.07 -0.52
CA ALA A 579 -6.62 -11.64 -1.05
C ALA A 579 -7.24 -10.87 -2.23
N ASN A 580 -6.84 -9.61 -2.46
CA ASN A 580 -7.27 -8.83 -3.64
C ASN A 580 -6.12 -8.67 -4.65
N LEU A 581 -5.14 -7.81 -4.40
CA LEU A 581 -4.09 -7.49 -5.38
C LEU A 581 -3.23 -8.71 -5.73
N GLY A 582 -2.69 -9.38 -4.71
CA GLY A 582 -1.91 -10.59 -4.86
C GLY A 582 -2.69 -11.71 -5.54
N ASN A 583 -3.96 -11.88 -5.20
CA ASN A 583 -4.82 -12.88 -5.83
C ASN A 583 -5.07 -12.61 -7.31
N PHE A 584 -5.39 -11.36 -7.68
CA PHE A 584 -5.65 -10.97 -9.07
C PHE A 584 -4.45 -11.30 -9.96
N VAL A 585 -3.28 -10.78 -9.61
CA VAL A 585 -2.05 -10.99 -10.37
C VAL A 585 -1.69 -12.47 -10.46
N ASN A 586 -1.66 -13.16 -9.31
CA ASN A 586 -1.23 -14.55 -9.25
C ASN A 586 -2.16 -15.48 -10.04
N ARG A 587 -3.48 -15.27 -9.99
CA ARG A 587 -4.46 -16.10 -10.69
C ARG A 587 -4.27 -16.02 -12.20
N VAL A 588 -4.10 -14.82 -12.76
CA VAL A 588 -3.95 -14.62 -14.21
C VAL A 588 -2.61 -15.15 -14.70
N ILE A 589 -1.51 -14.84 -14.01
CA ILE A 589 -0.18 -15.27 -14.43
C ILE A 589 -0.03 -16.79 -14.34
N LYS A 590 -0.51 -17.43 -13.26
CA LYS A 590 -0.51 -18.89 -13.16
C LYS A 590 -1.36 -19.54 -14.23
N PHE A 591 -2.53 -18.97 -14.55
CA PHE A 591 -3.39 -19.49 -15.61
C PHE A 591 -2.71 -19.40 -16.97
N SER A 592 -2.10 -18.24 -17.28
CA SER A 592 -1.33 -18.04 -18.52
C SER A 592 -0.14 -19.00 -18.62
N ASN A 593 0.67 -19.12 -17.55
CA ASN A 593 1.78 -20.08 -17.50
C ASN A 593 1.31 -21.53 -17.70
N ALA A 594 0.19 -21.94 -17.09
CA ALA A 594 -0.28 -23.32 -17.14
C ALA A 594 -1.05 -23.69 -18.42
N LYS A 595 -1.77 -22.75 -19.03
CA LYS A 595 -2.69 -23.01 -20.15
C LYS A 595 -2.19 -22.52 -21.50
N TYR A 596 -1.35 -21.49 -21.49
CA TYR A 596 -0.81 -20.86 -22.69
C TYR A 596 0.72 -20.89 -22.72
N ASN A 597 1.35 -21.68 -21.85
CA ASN A 597 2.81 -21.75 -21.70
C ASN A 597 3.46 -20.38 -21.38
N GLY A 598 2.69 -19.42 -20.86
CA GLY A 598 3.15 -18.05 -20.64
C GLY A 598 3.33 -17.24 -21.93
N VAL A 599 2.73 -17.67 -23.04
CA VAL A 599 2.65 -16.88 -24.28
C VAL A 599 1.24 -16.34 -24.40
N VAL A 600 1.10 -15.02 -24.51
CA VAL A 600 -0.20 -14.36 -24.70
C VAL A 600 -0.75 -14.81 -26.05
N ALA A 601 -1.87 -15.53 -26.07
CA ALA A 601 -2.51 -15.93 -27.31
C ALA A 601 -3.00 -14.71 -28.09
N ASP A 602 -3.11 -14.82 -29.41
CA ASP A 602 -3.81 -13.81 -30.20
C ASP A 602 -5.26 -13.69 -29.69
N PHE A 603 -5.70 -12.45 -29.50
CA PHE A 603 -7.01 -12.17 -28.93
C PHE A 603 -7.65 -10.93 -29.55
N SER A 604 -8.97 -10.89 -29.53
CA SER A 604 -9.76 -9.73 -29.90
C SER A 604 -10.70 -9.36 -28.77
N THR A 605 -10.78 -8.07 -28.44
CA THR A 605 -11.73 -7.57 -27.43
C THR A 605 -13.19 -7.74 -27.87
N SER A 606 -13.45 -7.92 -29.17
CA SER A 606 -14.80 -8.23 -29.69
C SER A 606 -15.37 -9.53 -29.13
N GLU A 607 -14.53 -10.50 -28.76
CA GLU A 607 -14.94 -11.78 -28.15
C GLU A 607 -15.57 -11.61 -26.76
N LEU A 608 -15.43 -10.43 -26.17
CA LEU A 608 -16.02 -10.08 -24.87
C LEU A 608 -17.34 -9.30 -25.00
N GLY A 609 -17.70 -8.87 -26.21
CA GLY A 609 -18.86 -8.00 -26.46
C GLY A 609 -18.87 -6.78 -25.55
N ASP A 610 -20.05 -6.46 -25.00
CA ASP A 610 -20.25 -5.31 -24.11
C ASP A 610 -19.44 -5.39 -22.81
N THR A 611 -18.99 -6.59 -22.41
CA THR A 611 -18.21 -6.79 -21.19
C THR A 611 -16.91 -5.99 -21.20
N PHE A 612 -16.24 -5.90 -22.35
CA PHE A 612 -15.02 -5.10 -22.48
C PHE A 612 -15.32 -3.61 -22.42
N THR A 613 -16.36 -3.16 -23.12
CA THR A 613 -16.79 -1.75 -23.12
C THR A 613 -17.13 -1.27 -21.70
N LEU A 614 -17.88 -2.07 -20.94
CA LEU A 614 -18.22 -1.78 -19.55
C LEU A 614 -16.98 -1.77 -18.65
N LEU A 615 -16.10 -2.77 -18.77
CA LEU A 615 -14.84 -2.80 -18.04
C LEU A 615 -14.00 -1.55 -18.30
N LYS A 616 -13.82 -1.18 -19.58
CA LYS A 616 -13.03 -0.01 -19.95
C LYS A 616 -13.64 1.26 -19.37
N ALA A 617 -14.96 1.46 -19.48
CA ALA A 617 -15.64 2.61 -18.90
C ALA A 617 -15.45 2.69 -17.37
N ASP A 618 -15.57 1.58 -16.66
CA ASP A 618 -15.35 1.52 -15.21
C ASP A 618 -13.90 1.89 -14.84
N VAL A 619 -12.93 1.31 -15.55
CA VAL A 619 -11.50 1.53 -15.30
C VAL A 619 -11.09 2.96 -15.65
N ASP A 620 -11.57 3.52 -16.76
CA ASP A 620 -11.31 4.91 -17.15
C ASP A 620 -11.89 5.90 -16.11
N GLY A 621 -13.07 5.60 -15.56
CA GLY A 621 -13.65 6.38 -14.47
C GLY A 621 -12.81 6.32 -13.19
N LEU A 622 -12.30 5.14 -12.84
CA LEU A 622 -11.38 4.97 -11.71
C LEU A 622 -10.03 5.67 -11.94
N LEU A 623 -9.48 5.62 -13.16
CA LEU A 623 -8.24 6.32 -13.52
C LEU A 623 -8.40 7.83 -13.44
N THR A 624 -9.50 8.37 -13.98
CA THR A 624 -9.81 9.80 -13.89
C THR A 624 -9.88 10.25 -12.43
N LYS A 625 -10.56 9.46 -11.58
CA LYS A 625 -10.64 9.72 -10.15
C LYS A 625 -9.26 9.64 -9.48
N TYR A 626 -8.48 8.60 -9.77
CA TYR A 626 -7.13 8.41 -9.25
C TYR A 626 -6.22 9.60 -9.59
N ASN A 627 -6.15 9.97 -10.87
CA ASN A 627 -5.33 11.09 -11.33
C ASN A 627 -5.77 12.39 -10.65
N THR A 628 -7.07 12.65 -10.56
CA THR A 628 -7.60 13.84 -9.84
C THR A 628 -7.19 13.87 -8.37
N LEU A 629 -7.27 12.73 -7.67
CA LEU A 629 -6.87 12.65 -6.27
C LEU A 629 -5.36 12.85 -6.08
N MET A 630 -4.55 12.28 -6.96
CA MET A 630 -3.09 12.41 -6.92
C MET A 630 -2.64 13.85 -7.22
N GLU A 631 -3.22 14.52 -8.21
CA GLU A 631 -2.96 15.93 -8.51
C GLU A 631 -3.23 16.85 -7.30
N ASN A 632 -4.23 16.51 -6.49
CA ASN A 632 -4.63 17.26 -5.29
C ASN A 632 -4.04 16.69 -3.97
N THR A 633 -3.03 15.82 -4.07
CA THR A 633 -2.33 15.16 -2.95
C THR A 633 -3.26 14.46 -1.92
N LYS A 634 -4.42 13.94 -2.38
CA LYS A 634 -5.34 13.10 -1.60
C LYS A 634 -4.89 11.64 -1.62
N LEU A 635 -3.70 11.41 -1.08
CA LEU A 635 -2.92 10.17 -1.27
C LEU A 635 -3.65 8.94 -0.71
N LYS A 636 -4.35 9.07 0.43
CA LYS A 636 -5.11 7.97 1.01
C LYS A 636 -6.21 7.47 0.07
N SER A 637 -7.08 8.39 -0.37
CA SER A 637 -8.18 8.07 -1.28
C SER A 637 -7.68 7.61 -2.66
N ALA A 638 -6.52 8.11 -3.10
CA ALA A 638 -5.88 7.65 -4.33
C ALA A 638 -5.41 6.19 -4.21
N GLN A 639 -4.82 5.80 -3.08
CA GLN A 639 -4.48 4.39 -2.81
C GLN A 639 -5.71 3.49 -2.85
N ASP A 640 -6.80 3.89 -2.19
CA ASP A 640 -8.05 3.14 -2.18
C ASP A 640 -8.60 2.98 -3.62
N THR A 641 -8.49 4.04 -4.43
CA THR A 641 -8.91 4.01 -5.85
C THR A 641 -8.01 3.11 -6.70
N ALA A 642 -6.70 3.08 -6.47
CA ALA A 642 -5.79 2.15 -7.13
C ALA A 642 -6.13 0.68 -6.80
N MET A 643 -6.44 0.39 -5.53
CA MET A 643 -6.87 -0.95 -5.11
C MET A 643 -8.23 -1.33 -5.70
N ALA A 644 -9.12 -0.36 -5.93
CA ALA A 644 -10.39 -0.59 -6.61
C ALA A 644 -10.22 -1.04 -8.07
N ILE A 645 -9.18 -0.58 -8.77
CA ILE A 645 -8.85 -1.06 -10.13
C ILE A 645 -8.47 -2.55 -10.09
N SER A 646 -7.67 -2.98 -9.09
CA SER A 646 -7.39 -4.40 -8.87
C SER A 646 -8.66 -5.20 -8.54
N SER A 647 -9.52 -4.67 -7.67
CA SER A 647 -10.81 -5.31 -7.33
C SER A 647 -11.68 -5.50 -8.57
N ARG A 648 -11.71 -4.51 -9.46
CA ARG A 648 -12.44 -4.59 -10.73
C ARG A 648 -11.88 -5.68 -11.64
N GLY A 649 -10.56 -5.89 -11.62
CA GLY A 649 -9.88 -6.99 -12.28
C GLY A 649 -10.30 -8.36 -11.74
N ASN A 650 -10.34 -8.55 -10.42
CA ASN A 650 -10.87 -9.78 -9.81
C ASN A 650 -12.33 -10.04 -10.23
N GLN A 651 -13.17 -9.01 -10.21
CA GLN A 651 -14.57 -9.10 -10.65
C GLN A 651 -14.66 -9.50 -12.13
N PHE A 652 -13.84 -8.90 -13.01
CA PHE A 652 -13.81 -9.24 -14.42
C PHE A 652 -13.50 -10.72 -14.68
N LEU A 653 -12.57 -11.32 -13.92
CA LEU A 653 -12.29 -12.75 -14.00
C LEU A 653 -13.46 -13.61 -13.53
N GLN A 654 -14.22 -13.15 -12.55
CA GLN A 654 -15.40 -13.84 -12.02
C GLN A 654 -16.59 -13.75 -12.98
N ASP A 655 -16.87 -12.56 -13.53
CA ASP A 655 -17.94 -12.32 -14.50
C ASP A 655 -17.79 -13.22 -15.73
N ASN A 656 -16.55 -13.42 -16.17
CA ASN A 656 -16.21 -14.28 -17.31
C ASN A 656 -15.98 -15.76 -16.93
N LYS A 657 -16.03 -16.12 -15.65
CA LYS A 657 -15.77 -17.47 -15.14
C LYS A 657 -14.47 -18.05 -15.67
N LEU A 658 -13.35 -17.32 -15.52
CA LEU A 658 -12.05 -17.80 -15.99
C LEU A 658 -11.64 -19.08 -15.23
N ASP A 659 -11.78 -20.21 -15.90
CA ASP A 659 -11.44 -21.55 -15.42
C ASP A 659 -11.09 -22.51 -16.58
N ASN A 660 -10.92 -23.80 -16.26
CA ASN A 660 -10.58 -24.81 -17.26
C ASN A 660 -11.70 -25.05 -18.30
N SER A 661 -12.96 -24.81 -17.95
CA SER A 661 -14.10 -24.98 -18.86
C SER A 661 -14.12 -23.86 -19.90
N LEU A 662 -13.92 -22.60 -19.48
CA LEU A 662 -13.82 -21.48 -20.42
C LEU A 662 -12.69 -21.70 -21.44
N PHE A 663 -11.52 -22.17 -20.97
CA PHE A 663 -10.39 -22.47 -21.85
C PHE A 663 -10.68 -23.58 -22.86
N ALA A 664 -11.36 -24.66 -22.43
CA ALA A 664 -11.63 -25.81 -23.28
C ALA A 664 -12.79 -25.56 -24.26
N ASP A 665 -13.86 -24.93 -23.79
CA ASP A 665 -15.14 -24.84 -24.51
C ASP A 665 -15.24 -23.54 -25.32
N HIS A 666 -14.56 -22.47 -24.89
CA HIS A 666 -14.59 -21.14 -25.52
C HIS A 666 -13.17 -20.51 -25.62
N PRO A 667 -12.23 -21.13 -26.36
CA PRO A 667 -10.82 -20.75 -26.36
C PRO A 667 -10.56 -19.30 -26.81
N ALA A 668 -11.29 -18.78 -27.80
CA ALA A 668 -11.16 -17.39 -28.26
C ALA A 668 -11.56 -16.38 -27.17
N LYS A 669 -12.69 -16.62 -26.49
CA LYS A 669 -13.11 -15.81 -25.34
C LYS A 669 -12.13 -15.93 -24.19
N SER A 670 -11.63 -17.13 -23.88
CA SER A 670 -10.61 -17.34 -22.85
C SER A 670 -9.33 -16.54 -23.15
N ALA A 671 -8.86 -16.55 -24.40
CA ALA A 671 -7.71 -15.76 -24.83
C ALA A 671 -7.94 -14.26 -24.64
N ALA A 672 -9.13 -13.75 -25.00
CA ALA A 672 -9.50 -12.35 -24.79
C ALA A 672 -9.57 -11.95 -23.32
N VAL A 673 -10.15 -12.79 -22.45
CA VAL A 673 -10.19 -12.55 -21.00
C VAL A 673 -8.76 -12.47 -20.43
N VAL A 674 -7.89 -13.41 -20.80
CA VAL A 674 -6.50 -13.43 -20.32
C VAL A 674 -5.71 -12.23 -20.85
N GLY A 675 -5.81 -11.92 -22.14
CA GLY A 675 -5.13 -10.78 -22.77
C GLY A 675 -5.53 -9.45 -22.12
N VAL A 676 -6.83 -9.21 -21.92
CA VAL A 676 -7.32 -8.01 -21.24
C VAL A 676 -6.89 -7.98 -19.77
N ALA A 677 -6.95 -9.11 -19.06
CA ALA A 677 -6.54 -9.16 -17.65
C ALA A 677 -5.05 -8.89 -17.46
N LEU A 678 -4.17 -9.38 -18.34
CA LEU A 678 -2.73 -9.09 -18.30
C LEU A 678 -2.45 -7.60 -18.52
N ASN A 679 -3.17 -6.97 -19.46
CA ASN A 679 -3.09 -5.51 -19.67
C ASN A 679 -3.60 -4.72 -18.46
N LEU A 680 -4.67 -5.17 -17.82
CA LEU A 680 -5.16 -4.55 -16.60
C LEU A 680 -4.16 -4.72 -15.44
N ILE A 681 -3.44 -5.84 -15.34
CA ILE A 681 -2.35 -6.02 -14.37
C ILE A 681 -1.20 -5.04 -14.64
N HIS A 682 -0.86 -4.78 -15.90
CA HIS A 682 0.17 -3.79 -16.28
C HIS A 682 -0.26 -2.36 -15.96
N LEU A 683 -1.55 -2.03 -16.10
CA LEU A 683 -2.09 -0.78 -15.59
C LEU A 683 -2.01 -0.70 -14.06
N VAL A 684 -2.36 -1.80 -13.37
CA VAL A 684 -2.30 -1.88 -11.91
C VAL A 684 -0.88 -1.65 -11.42
N SER A 685 0.15 -2.21 -12.06
CA SER A 685 1.55 -1.95 -11.68
C SER A 685 1.89 -0.46 -11.75
N ALA A 686 1.44 0.25 -12.78
CA ALA A 686 1.65 1.69 -12.92
C ALA A 686 1.02 2.51 -11.79
N VAL A 687 -0.25 2.24 -11.44
CA VAL A 687 -0.97 3.05 -10.44
C VAL A 687 -0.59 2.70 -8.99
N ILE A 688 -0.08 1.50 -8.73
CA ILE A 688 0.44 1.13 -7.40
C ILE A 688 1.92 1.51 -7.23
N ALA A 689 2.69 1.72 -8.29
CA ALA A 689 4.12 2.04 -8.22
C ALA A 689 4.45 3.23 -7.30
N PRO A 690 3.63 4.31 -7.22
CA PRO A 690 3.83 5.36 -6.22
C PRO A 690 3.76 4.89 -4.77
N PHE A 691 2.92 3.90 -4.48
CA PHE A 691 2.65 3.41 -3.12
C PHE A 691 3.57 2.25 -2.74
N MET A 692 3.80 1.30 -3.66
CA MET A 692 4.53 0.04 -3.43
C MET A 692 5.49 -0.25 -4.60
N PRO A 693 6.65 0.44 -4.68
CA PRO A 693 7.50 0.39 -5.85
C PRO A 693 8.09 -1.00 -6.15
N GLU A 694 8.58 -1.73 -5.15
CA GLU A 694 9.07 -3.11 -5.36
C GLU A 694 7.96 -4.09 -5.78
N THR A 695 6.70 -3.83 -5.38
CA THR A 695 5.56 -4.67 -5.79
C THR A 695 5.24 -4.42 -7.26
N ALA A 696 5.23 -3.16 -7.69
CA ALA A 696 5.08 -2.81 -9.10
C ALA A 696 6.20 -3.43 -9.97
N GLU A 697 7.46 -3.31 -9.54
CA GLU A 697 8.60 -3.92 -10.24
C GLU A 697 8.47 -5.45 -10.33
N SER A 698 8.01 -6.10 -9.25
CA SER A 698 7.74 -7.54 -9.25
C SER A 698 6.63 -7.93 -10.23
N ILE A 699 5.59 -7.10 -10.38
CA ILE A 699 4.54 -7.32 -11.39
C ILE A 699 5.13 -7.17 -12.80
N ASP A 700 5.83 -6.07 -13.08
CA ASP A 700 6.42 -5.78 -14.39
C ASP A 700 7.39 -6.90 -14.81
N LYS A 701 8.20 -7.40 -13.87
CA LYS A 701 9.09 -8.56 -14.11
C LYS A 701 8.33 -9.84 -14.41
N GLN A 702 7.22 -10.12 -13.72
CA GLN A 702 6.40 -11.29 -14.00
C GLN A 702 5.65 -11.17 -15.32
N LEU A 703 5.29 -9.95 -15.73
CA LEU A 703 4.71 -9.67 -17.04
C LEU A 703 5.76 -9.68 -18.15
N ASN A 704 7.06 -9.60 -17.84
CA ASN A 704 8.12 -9.35 -18.83
C ASN A 704 7.88 -8.06 -19.64
N ALA A 705 7.38 -7.02 -18.97
CA ALA A 705 7.08 -5.73 -19.56
C ALA A 705 7.88 -4.62 -18.86
N PRO A 706 8.24 -3.54 -19.55
CA PRO A 706 8.85 -2.38 -18.90
C PRO A 706 7.82 -1.62 -18.05
N ALA A 707 8.33 -0.77 -17.16
CA ALA A 707 7.50 0.08 -16.31
C ALA A 707 6.61 1.00 -17.17
N ARG A 708 5.31 0.95 -16.90
CA ARG A 708 4.29 1.69 -17.65
C ARG A 708 4.08 3.08 -17.07
N ARG A 709 3.90 4.09 -17.93
CA ARG A 709 3.41 5.41 -17.50
C ARG A 709 1.99 5.27 -16.93
N ILE A 710 1.61 6.16 -16.02
CA ILE A 710 0.24 6.28 -15.55
C ILE A 710 -0.58 6.98 -16.66
N PRO A 711 -1.57 6.32 -17.28
CA PRO A 711 -2.33 6.90 -18.37
C PRO A 711 -3.57 7.66 -17.87
N ASP A 712 -4.22 8.39 -18.78
CA ASP A 712 -5.56 8.94 -18.56
C ASP A 712 -6.67 7.93 -18.91
N GLU A 713 -6.37 6.93 -19.74
CA GLU A 713 -7.30 5.89 -20.18
C GLU A 713 -6.65 4.51 -20.21
N PHE A 714 -7.45 3.46 -20.05
CA PHE A 714 -7.04 2.07 -20.20
C PHE A 714 -6.85 1.71 -21.67
N THR A 715 -5.67 1.17 -21.99
CA THR A 715 -5.26 0.72 -23.33
C THR A 715 -4.73 -0.72 -23.30
N ILE A 716 -4.65 -1.33 -24.47
CA ILE A 716 -4.05 -2.65 -24.68
C ILE A 716 -2.62 -2.44 -25.19
N ASP A 717 -1.67 -2.76 -24.33
CA ASP A 717 -0.23 -2.54 -24.49
C ASP A 717 0.54 -3.85 -24.69
N ILE A 718 0.14 -4.91 -23.98
CA ILE A 718 0.61 -6.29 -24.15
C ILE A 718 -0.21 -6.98 -25.24
N LEU A 719 0.46 -7.36 -26.32
CA LEU A 719 -0.17 -7.89 -27.54
C LEU A 719 -0.08 -9.43 -27.61
N GLY A 720 -0.82 -10.03 -28.55
CA GLY A 720 -0.69 -11.46 -28.88
C GLY A 720 0.74 -11.82 -29.28
N GLY A 721 1.21 -12.99 -28.88
CA GLY A 721 2.60 -13.42 -29.05
C GLY A 721 3.58 -12.86 -28.02
N HIS A 722 3.15 -12.07 -27.02
CA HIS A 722 4.03 -11.62 -25.93
C HIS A 722 4.34 -12.77 -24.95
N HIS A 723 5.57 -12.84 -24.43
CA HIS A 723 5.99 -13.90 -23.51
C HIS A 723 6.16 -13.38 -22.09
N ILE A 724 5.24 -13.77 -21.19
CA ILE A 724 5.32 -13.40 -19.79
C ILE A 724 6.30 -14.30 -19.00
N GLY A 725 6.77 -13.79 -17.87
CA GLY A 725 7.58 -14.52 -16.91
C GLY A 725 6.79 -15.54 -16.09
N LYS A 726 7.42 -16.05 -15.02
CA LYS A 726 6.81 -17.02 -14.10
C LYS A 726 6.10 -16.31 -12.95
N ALA A 727 4.96 -16.86 -12.52
CA ALA A 727 4.26 -16.40 -11.34
C ALA A 727 5.15 -16.41 -10.08
N ALA A 728 5.07 -15.33 -9.31
CA ALA A 728 5.69 -15.18 -7.99
C ALA A 728 4.67 -14.60 -6.99
N TYR A 729 4.81 -14.97 -5.72
CA TYR A 729 3.96 -14.41 -4.66
C TYR A 729 4.38 -12.96 -4.37
N LEU A 730 3.45 -12.02 -4.56
CA LEU A 730 3.67 -10.60 -4.22
C LEU A 730 3.64 -10.37 -2.70
N PHE A 731 2.73 -11.06 -2.01
CA PHE A 731 2.52 -10.93 -0.56
C PHE A 731 2.45 -12.31 0.08
N LYS A 732 2.74 -12.36 1.37
CA LYS A 732 2.60 -13.54 2.22
C LYS A 732 1.58 -13.25 3.31
N ARG A 733 0.87 -14.30 3.75
CA ARG A 733 0.00 -14.18 4.92
C ARG A 733 0.85 -13.87 6.14
N ILE A 734 0.42 -12.88 6.92
CA ILE A 734 0.98 -12.60 8.24
C ILE A 734 0.14 -13.37 9.26
N ASP A 735 0.80 -14.15 10.12
CA ASP A 735 0.14 -14.89 11.20
C ASP A 735 -0.31 -13.91 12.29
N GLU A 736 -1.56 -14.00 12.72
CA GLU A 736 -2.13 -13.15 13.77
C GLU A 736 -1.38 -13.31 15.10
N LYS A 737 -0.70 -14.44 15.33
CA LYS A 737 0.17 -14.63 16.49
C LYS A 737 1.31 -13.60 16.58
N GLN A 738 1.78 -13.07 15.45
CA GLN A 738 2.85 -12.07 15.43
C GLN A 738 2.40 -10.71 16.01
N ILE A 739 1.09 -10.46 16.08
CA ILE A 739 0.53 -9.21 16.61
C ILE A 739 0.95 -9.02 18.07
N GLU A 740 0.77 -10.04 18.91
CA GLU A 740 1.13 -9.96 20.32
C GLU A 740 2.64 -9.84 20.51
N GLU A 741 3.43 -10.57 19.71
CA GLU A 741 4.90 -10.47 19.72
C GLU A 741 5.36 -9.05 19.42
N TRP A 742 4.80 -8.40 18.40
CA TRP A 742 5.15 -7.04 18.02
C TRP A 742 4.62 -6.00 19.01
N ARG A 743 3.41 -6.16 19.55
CA ARG A 743 2.91 -5.30 20.63
C ARG A 743 3.83 -5.31 21.84
N ASN A 744 4.30 -6.49 22.25
CA ASN A 744 5.25 -6.61 23.35
C ASN A 744 6.61 -6.01 22.99
N LYS A 745 7.11 -6.23 21.76
CA LYS A 745 8.39 -5.69 21.29
C LYS A 745 8.40 -4.15 21.19
N PHE A 746 7.27 -3.54 20.84
CA PHE A 746 7.17 -2.11 20.51
C PHE A 746 6.23 -1.32 21.44
N GLY A 747 5.75 -1.92 22.53
CA GLY A 747 4.77 -1.33 23.45
C GLY A 747 5.34 -0.43 24.54
N GLY A 748 6.67 -0.29 24.62
CA GLY A 748 7.38 0.36 25.73
C GLY A 748 7.93 -0.65 26.74
N GLN A 749 8.61 -0.16 27.78
CA GLN A 749 9.41 -0.97 28.72
C GLN A 749 8.83 -2.35 29.06
N GLN A 750 9.58 -3.39 28.66
CA GLN A 750 10.15 -4.31 29.63
C GLN A 750 11.24 -3.61 30.43
#